data_AF-A0A4V1T2Y3-F1
#
_entry.id   AF-A0A4V1T2Y3-F1
#
_cell.length_a   1.000
_cell.length_b   1.000
_cell.length_c   1.000
_cell.angle_alpha   90.00
_cell.angle_beta   90.00
_cell.angle_gamma   90.00
#
_symmetry.space_group_name_H-M   'P 1'
#
loop_
_entity.id
_entity.type
_entity.pdbx_description
1 polymer ?
#
loop_
_entity_poly.entity_id
_entity_poly.type
_entity_poly.pdbx_seq_one_letter_code
_entity_poly.pdbx_strand_id
1 'polypeptide(L)'
;GLSAADLAMQVALPEFDGRIGAVPVGFKAEETDAATGLSIRRLLPDADGIAALADLARGWIALARKPVAERKLALVMSDYPARGGRAGFAVGLDTPASVTAIRTALTGAGYEVGPTTSTVIPGLTRDPFRSASETSSAMDPGSPPTRLVRNDEAETTDGAALMAALTAGPAGLSIPITAYRNWLAAIPAAARDVLIGSHGNPEADPACRDGSFQFRAVRYGHLTVALQPPRDATPDRKAVYHDPDAPPGHGYLAFYLAIRQTEAIDALIHLGTHGTMEWLPGKAVALSGTCWPRLAAGEVPVIYPYVVDDPGEAAPAKRRLSAVTLGHLPPPLAETEAAGETALLRDLVEEFSQAQVLDPRRAGIVADEIRARAEASGLAASCGVKTDTAMNEALTRLDAHLCDIAELPFRDGLHIFGQSAIDAASARNERENLLAALDGRFVAPGPAGSPHRGRPDVLPTGRNLSTLDPRAIPTRAAARLGQLAAQAVVSRHLQDHGDYPRRIVMDLWASPTLRSGGEDIAHALALMGTEPLWDNASTRVTGFTVTPQPKLAFPRLDVTVRISGTFRDTFPAQIALLDQAARAVAALDEPDEWNEPAAAHRRGGHGGRIFGAAPGRYGAAMADRALDGDWTRREDLGAAYLAASDHAYGGPEGVGTADTGFVDRIRASDAFIHVSDTAGRDILEASSAADVIGGLAAAAKALGADPALYSLDSSHPEAPKARTLAEDIARIVHGRLTHPRWIAGQLAHGWRGAAELAEAVHTLFVFAASTDAVADGLFDAVFQAYCADPQVWAALEANNAPAAASIRSRLAEAARRGLWTSRRNSVGAFLAREAAE
;
A
#
# COMPACT_ATOMS: atom_id res chain seq x y z
N GLY A 1 19.61 16.07 -5.59
CA GLY A 1 18.54 15.73 -6.55
C GLY A 1 18.21 17.01 -7.30
N LEU A 2 16.92 17.31 -7.45
CA LEU A 2 16.45 18.60 -7.95
C LEU A 2 16.08 19.52 -6.78
N SER A 3 16.15 20.84 -7.00
CA SER A 3 15.51 21.81 -6.11
C SER A 3 13.99 21.65 -6.16
N ALA A 4 13.25 22.12 -5.15
CA ALA A 4 11.78 22.07 -5.18
C ALA A 4 11.19 22.80 -6.41
N ALA A 5 11.83 23.91 -6.82
CA ALA A 5 11.44 24.64 -8.01
C ALA A 5 11.67 23.84 -9.30
N ASP A 6 12.83 23.20 -9.45
CA ASP A 6 13.14 22.38 -10.62
C ASP A 6 12.32 21.09 -10.65
N LEU A 7 12.05 20.45 -9.50
CA LEU A 7 11.15 19.30 -9.41
C LEU A 7 9.76 19.67 -9.95
N ALA A 8 9.20 20.78 -9.50
CA ALA A 8 7.88 21.18 -9.95
C ALA A 8 7.86 21.60 -11.44
N MET A 9 8.84 22.41 -11.88
CA MET A 9 8.84 22.97 -13.23
C MET A 9 9.32 22.00 -14.32
N GLN A 10 10.23 21.08 -13.99
CA GLN A 10 10.86 20.17 -14.95
C GLN A 10 10.39 18.71 -14.84
N VAL A 11 9.65 18.36 -13.79
CA VAL A 11 9.14 16.99 -13.58
C VAL A 11 7.62 17.01 -13.40
N ALA A 12 7.10 17.55 -12.30
CA ALA A 12 5.67 17.43 -11.97
C ALA A 12 4.76 18.10 -13.01
N LEU A 13 5.04 19.33 -13.44
CA LEU A 13 4.23 20.01 -14.46
C LEU A 13 4.33 19.32 -15.84
N PRO A 14 5.52 18.93 -16.33
CA PRO A 14 5.64 18.14 -17.57
C PRO A 14 4.93 16.78 -17.56
N GLU A 15 4.67 16.17 -16.39
CA GLU A 15 3.86 14.96 -16.31
C GLU A 15 2.40 15.20 -16.78
N PHE A 16 1.86 16.41 -16.61
CA PHE A 16 0.53 16.80 -17.14
C PHE A 16 0.51 16.90 -18.68
N ASP A 17 1.66 17.11 -19.30
CA ASP A 17 1.82 17.04 -20.77
C ASP A 17 1.99 15.58 -21.25
N GLY A 18 2.05 14.60 -20.34
CA GLY A 18 2.33 13.20 -20.67
C GLY A 18 3.79 12.92 -21.03
N ARG A 19 4.72 13.81 -20.66
CA ARG A 19 6.14 13.61 -20.94
C ARG A 19 6.72 12.48 -20.09
N ILE A 20 7.66 11.76 -20.68
CA ILE A 20 8.47 10.76 -19.99
C ILE A 20 9.59 11.49 -19.26
N GLY A 21 9.64 11.33 -17.93
CA GLY A 21 10.75 11.86 -17.13
C GLY A 21 12.06 11.19 -17.52
N ALA A 22 13.17 11.94 -17.54
CA ALA A 22 14.48 11.44 -17.95
C ALA A 22 15.59 11.95 -17.02
N VAL A 23 16.84 11.79 -17.47
CA VAL A 23 18.04 12.23 -16.74
C VAL A 23 18.39 13.70 -17.05
N PRO A 24 19.03 14.42 -16.12
CA PRO A 24 19.56 15.76 -16.40
C PRO A 24 20.56 15.73 -17.54
N VAL A 25 20.50 16.70 -18.45
CA VAL A 25 21.45 16.86 -19.56
C VAL A 25 22.40 18.05 -19.38
N GLY A 26 22.25 18.78 -18.28
CA GLY A 26 23.11 19.91 -17.93
C GLY A 26 22.73 20.57 -16.63
N PHE A 27 23.66 21.35 -16.08
CA PHE A 27 23.56 21.98 -14.77
C PHE A 27 23.86 23.48 -14.86
N LYS A 28 23.13 24.28 -14.06
CA LYS A 28 23.39 25.72 -13.95
C LYS A 28 24.71 25.92 -13.19
N ALA A 29 25.65 26.62 -13.79
CA ALA A 29 26.90 27.04 -13.15
C ALA A 29 27.04 28.56 -13.22
N GLU A 30 27.59 29.16 -12.18
CA GLU A 30 28.01 30.57 -12.19
C GLU A 30 29.49 30.64 -12.49
N GLU A 31 29.83 31.36 -13.53
CA GLU A 31 31.20 31.61 -13.96
C GLU A 31 31.46 33.10 -13.80
N THR A 32 32.42 33.44 -12.95
CA THR A 32 32.83 34.84 -12.76
C THR A 32 34.03 35.11 -13.66
N ASP A 33 33.85 36.02 -14.60
CA ASP A 33 34.93 36.48 -15.45
C ASP A 33 35.98 37.22 -14.60
N ALA A 34 37.21 36.71 -14.57
CA ALA A 34 38.26 37.24 -13.71
C ALA A 34 38.73 38.66 -14.10
N ALA A 35 38.52 39.08 -15.36
CA ALA A 35 38.96 40.37 -15.86
C ALA A 35 37.93 41.50 -15.59
N THR A 36 36.64 41.17 -15.63
CA THR A 36 35.52 42.12 -15.49
C THR A 36 34.80 41.99 -14.15
N GLY A 37 35.00 40.88 -13.43
CA GLY A 37 34.25 40.55 -12.21
C GLY A 37 32.79 40.18 -12.46
N LEU A 38 32.37 40.06 -13.73
CA LEU A 38 30.99 39.76 -14.10
C LEU A 38 30.68 38.27 -13.90
N SER A 39 29.70 37.96 -13.04
CA SER A 39 29.17 36.60 -12.89
C SER A 39 28.08 36.33 -13.93
N ILE A 40 28.30 35.31 -14.76
CA ILE A 40 27.34 34.83 -15.75
C ILE A 40 26.84 33.47 -15.32
N ARG A 41 25.51 33.29 -15.32
CA ARG A 41 24.91 31.96 -15.14
C ARG A 41 24.78 31.26 -16.49
N ARG A 42 25.42 30.11 -16.65
CA ARG A 42 25.39 29.27 -17.87
C ARG A 42 24.85 27.88 -17.55
N LEU A 43 24.28 27.22 -18.56
CA LEU A 43 23.92 25.80 -18.47
C LEU A 43 25.08 24.99 -19.05
N LEU A 44 25.82 24.26 -18.21
CA LEU A 44 26.91 23.39 -18.62
C LEU A 44 26.34 22.02 -19.01
N PRO A 45 26.73 21.43 -20.16
CA PRO A 45 26.25 20.13 -20.58
C PRO A 45 26.80 19.01 -19.69
N ASP A 46 25.98 17.98 -19.45
CA ASP A 46 26.36 16.74 -18.78
C ASP A 46 26.43 15.60 -19.79
N ALA A 47 27.65 15.18 -20.18
CA ALA A 47 27.84 14.21 -21.25
C ALA A 47 27.18 12.85 -20.97
N ASP A 48 27.28 12.36 -19.72
CA ASP A 48 26.70 11.09 -19.29
C ASP A 48 25.16 11.12 -19.29
N GLY A 49 24.58 12.27 -18.93
CA GLY A 49 23.15 12.53 -19.00
C GLY A 49 22.64 12.63 -20.42
N ILE A 50 23.36 13.35 -21.30
CA ILE A 50 23.04 13.42 -22.73
C ILE A 50 23.07 12.04 -23.37
N ALA A 51 24.11 11.23 -23.09
CA ALA A 51 24.22 9.87 -23.61
C ALA A 51 23.05 8.99 -23.16
N ALA A 52 22.70 9.00 -21.87
CA ALA A 52 21.57 8.20 -21.39
C ALA A 52 20.21 8.65 -21.92
N LEU A 53 19.99 9.95 -22.12
CA LEU A 53 18.77 10.42 -22.78
C LEU A 53 18.71 9.93 -24.23
N ALA A 54 19.85 9.95 -24.94
CA ALA A 54 19.94 9.45 -26.31
C ALA A 54 19.69 7.94 -26.38
N ASP A 55 20.23 7.16 -25.45
CA ASP A 55 20.00 5.71 -25.34
C ASP A 55 18.53 5.38 -25.05
N LEU A 56 17.90 6.09 -24.11
CA LEU A 56 16.47 5.92 -23.82
C LEU A 56 15.62 6.24 -25.06
N ALA A 57 15.90 7.34 -25.75
CA ALA A 57 15.21 7.70 -26.99
C ALA A 57 15.42 6.65 -28.09
N ARG A 58 16.64 6.11 -28.21
CA ARG A 58 16.98 5.03 -29.14
C ARG A 58 16.17 3.76 -28.84
N GLY A 59 15.99 3.40 -27.58
CA GLY A 59 15.16 2.27 -27.15
C GLY A 59 13.71 2.41 -27.64
N TRP A 60 13.08 3.57 -27.40
CA TRP A 60 11.71 3.84 -27.87
C TRP A 60 11.59 3.84 -29.40
N ILE A 61 12.56 4.42 -30.11
CA ILE A 61 12.58 4.44 -31.59
C ILE A 61 12.77 3.03 -32.15
N ALA A 62 13.63 2.21 -31.53
CA ALA A 62 13.87 0.83 -31.95
C ALA A 62 12.60 -0.01 -31.78
N LEU A 63 11.94 0.10 -30.62
CA LEU A 63 10.66 -0.57 -30.34
C LEU A 63 9.59 -0.20 -31.39
N ALA A 64 9.41 1.10 -31.67
CA ALA A 64 8.42 1.59 -32.62
C ALA A 64 8.66 1.08 -34.06
N ARG A 65 9.93 0.97 -34.48
CA ARG A 65 10.31 0.54 -35.83
C ARG A 65 10.24 -0.96 -36.04
N LYS A 66 10.38 -1.75 -34.98
CA LYS A 66 10.42 -3.21 -35.09
C LYS A 66 9.03 -3.77 -35.40
N PRO A 67 8.89 -4.70 -36.37
CA PRO A 67 7.62 -5.36 -36.65
C PRO A 67 7.04 -6.04 -35.41
N VAL A 68 5.72 -5.94 -35.22
CA VAL A 68 5.03 -6.42 -34.00
C VAL A 68 5.34 -7.88 -33.68
N ALA A 69 5.33 -8.75 -34.69
CA ALA A 69 5.63 -10.18 -34.54
C ALA A 69 7.05 -10.46 -34.03
N GLU A 70 8.03 -9.59 -34.33
CA GLU A 70 9.43 -9.75 -33.95
C GLU A 70 9.76 -9.11 -32.59
N ARG A 71 8.83 -8.35 -32.00
CA ARG A 71 9.05 -7.66 -30.72
C ARG A 71 9.13 -8.65 -29.58
N LYS A 72 10.21 -8.56 -28.80
CA LYS A 72 10.49 -9.35 -27.60
C LYS A 72 10.16 -8.53 -26.37
N LEU A 73 9.35 -9.09 -25.48
CA LEU A 73 8.86 -8.44 -24.29
C LEU A 73 9.25 -9.24 -23.05
N ALA A 74 9.56 -8.54 -21.96
CA ALA A 74 9.47 -9.16 -20.64
C ALA A 74 8.27 -8.59 -19.88
N LEU A 75 7.55 -9.46 -19.17
CA LEU A 75 6.58 -9.08 -18.16
C LEU A 75 7.08 -9.55 -16.80
N VAL A 76 7.47 -8.61 -15.96
CA VAL A 76 7.98 -8.88 -14.61
C VAL A 76 6.88 -8.55 -13.60
N MET A 77 6.45 -9.54 -12.83
CA MET A 77 5.49 -9.34 -11.74
C MET A 77 6.25 -8.99 -10.45
N SER A 78 5.73 -8.00 -9.74
CA SER A 78 6.21 -7.62 -8.41
C SER A 78 6.12 -8.79 -7.44
N ASP A 79 7.20 -9.04 -6.70
CA ASP A 79 7.29 -10.18 -5.77
C ASP A 79 7.71 -9.72 -4.36
N TYR A 80 7.31 -8.50 -3.98
CA TYR A 80 7.53 -7.98 -2.63
C TYR A 80 6.19 -7.86 -1.90
N PRO A 81 6.06 -8.39 -0.67
CA PRO A 81 7.11 -9.02 0.15
C PRO A 81 7.27 -10.55 -0.04
N ALA A 82 6.55 -11.17 -0.99
CA ALA A 82 6.56 -12.61 -1.32
C ALA A 82 6.50 -13.59 -0.13
N ARG A 83 5.85 -13.21 0.97
CA ARG A 83 5.71 -14.10 2.15
C ARG A 83 4.61 -15.12 1.91
N GLY A 84 4.84 -16.36 2.32
CA GLY A 84 3.77 -17.35 2.55
C GLY A 84 2.77 -17.48 1.41
N GLY A 85 3.23 -17.65 0.17
CA GLY A 85 2.34 -17.83 -0.99
C GLY A 85 1.84 -16.55 -1.66
N ARG A 86 2.26 -15.37 -1.20
CA ARG A 86 1.83 -14.08 -1.77
C ARG A 86 2.72 -13.59 -2.92
N ALA A 87 3.23 -14.54 -3.70
CA ALA A 87 4.04 -14.22 -4.86
C ALA A 87 3.19 -13.52 -5.93
N GLY A 88 3.79 -12.58 -6.66
CA GLY A 88 3.06 -11.76 -7.64
C GLY A 88 2.18 -10.67 -6.99
N PHE A 89 2.61 -10.11 -5.86
CA PHE A 89 1.82 -9.13 -5.09
C PHE A 89 1.52 -7.86 -5.89
N ALA A 90 0.25 -7.44 -5.86
CA ALA A 90 -0.23 -6.16 -6.35
C ALA A 90 -1.48 -5.77 -5.57
N VAL A 91 -1.65 -4.46 -5.33
CA VAL A 91 -2.82 -3.93 -4.65
C VAL A 91 -4.02 -3.94 -5.58
N GLY A 92 -5.04 -4.72 -5.25
CA GLY A 92 -6.31 -4.73 -5.98
C GLY A 92 -6.22 -5.24 -7.42
N LEU A 93 -5.17 -5.98 -7.78
CA LEU A 93 -4.99 -6.52 -9.14
C LEU A 93 -4.71 -8.02 -9.07
N ASP A 94 -5.45 -8.79 -9.86
CA ASP A 94 -5.18 -10.19 -10.12
C ASP A 94 -4.04 -10.29 -11.14
N THR A 95 -2.80 -10.39 -10.65
CA THR A 95 -1.61 -10.39 -11.52
C THR A 95 -1.56 -11.60 -12.45
N PRO A 96 -1.84 -12.86 -12.05
CA PRO A 96 -1.80 -13.98 -12.99
C PRO A 96 -2.90 -13.89 -14.07
N ALA A 97 -4.12 -13.49 -13.71
CA ALA A 97 -5.18 -13.27 -14.70
C ALA A 97 -4.86 -12.09 -15.62
N SER A 98 -4.25 -11.02 -15.08
CA SER A 98 -3.82 -9.87 -15.87
C SER A 98 -2.70 -10.21 -16.87
N VAL A 99 -1.76 -11.09 -16.51
CA VAL A 99 -0.78 -11.63 -17.47
C VAL A 99 -1.48 -12.31 -18.64
N THR A 100 -2.50 -13.12 -18.34
CA THR A 100 -3.29 -13.82 -19.36
C THR A 100 -4.08 -12.84 -20.24
N ALA A 101 -4.69 -11.82 -19.64
CA ALA A 101 -5.42 -10.77 -20.35
C ALA A 101 -4.51 -9.94 -21.27
N ILE A 102 -3.34 -9.54 -20.77
CA ILE A 102 -2.31 -8.84 -21.55
C ILE A 102 -1.84 -9.71 -22.71
N ARG A 103 -1.53 -10.99 -22.47
CA ARG A 103 -1.14 -11.93 -23.54
C ARG A 103 -2.22 -12.03 -24.62
N THR A 104 -3.49 -12.14 -24.24
CA THR A 104 -4.61 -12.18 -25.19
C THR A 104 -4.69 -10.90 -26.04
N ALA A 105 -4.50 -9.72 -25.43
CA ALA A 105 -4.45 -8.45 -26.15
C ALA A 105 -3.26 -8.39 -27.12
N LEU A 106 -2.09 -8.86 -26.71
CA LEU A 106 -0.88 -8.94 -27.54
C LEU A 106 -1.08 -9.91 -28.72
N THR A 107 -1.63 -11.10 -28.50
CA THR A 107 -1.96 -12.04 -29.57
C THR A 107 -2.91 -11.41 -30.59
N GLY A 108 -3.96 -10.74 -30.12
CA GLY A 108 -4.92 -10.03 -30.99
C GLY A 108 -4.29 -8.89 -31.80
N ALA A 109 -3.19 -8.32 -31.32
CA ALA A 109 -2.42 -7.28 -32.00
C ALA A 109 -1.31 -7.85 -32.93
N GLY A 110 -1.15 -9.17 -33.01
CA GLY A 110 -0.19 -9.82 -33.92
C GLY A 110 1.20 -10.04 -33.32
N TYR A 111 1.37 -9.95 -32.01
CA TYR A 111 2.62 -10.36 -31.35
C TYR A 111 2.76 -11.89 -31.38
N GLU A 112 4.00 -12.38 -31.54
CA GLU A 112 4.30 -13.81 -31.44
C GLU A 112 4.36 -14.23 -29.97
N VAL A 113 3.19 -14.33 -29.32
CA VAL A 113 3.06 -14.70 -27.89
C VAL A 113 2.10 -15.88 -27.65
N GLY A 114 1.96 -16.72 -28.69
CA GLY A 114 1.20 -17.96 -28.62
C GLY A 114 1.86 -19.04 -27.75
N PRO A 115 1.17 -20.15 -27.48
CA PRO A 115 1.72 -21.26 -26.71
C PRO A 115 2.94 -21.86 -27.45
N THR A 116 4.11 -21.79 -26.83
CA THR A 116 5.36 -22.36 -27.37
C THR A 116 5.32 -23.88 -27.22
N THR A 117 5.52 -24.61 -28.31
CA THR A 117 5.53 -26.10 -28.36
C THR A 117 6.61 -26.78 -27.51
N SER A 118 7.47 -26.03 -26.82
CA SER A 118 8.61 -26.55 -26.05
C SER A 118 8.37 -26.64 -24.52
N THR A 119 7.19 -26.30 -24.01
CA THR A 119 6.82 -26.59 -22.62
C THR A 119 5.38 -27.04 -22.59
N VAL A 120 5.18 -28.36 -22.77
CA VAL A 120 3.88 -28.98 -22.50
C VAL A 120 3.64 -28.89 -21.00
N ILE A 121 2.90 -27.86 -20.58
CA ILE A 121 2.15 -27.89 -19.32
C ILE A 121 0.87 -28.67 -19.65
N PRO A 122 0.59 -29.83 -19.02
CA PRO A 122 -0.66 -30.55 -19.24
C PRO A 122 -1.85 -29.62 -18.95
N GLY A 123 -2.78 -29.46 -19.91
CA GLY A 123 -4.04 -28.72 -19.72
C GLY A 123 -4.29 -27.48 -20.60
N LEU A 124 -3.31 -27.03 -21.41
CA LEU A 124 -3.36 -25.72 -22.11
C LEU A 124 -4.26 -25.59 -23.36
N THR A 125 -5.30 -26.41 -23.53
CA THR A 125 -6.22 -26.27 -24.68
C THR A 125 -7.63 -25.92 -24.25
N ARG A 126 -8.00 -24.64 -24.38
CA ARG A 126 -9.39 -24.26 -24.58
C ARG A 126 -9.52 -23.33 -25.78
N ASP A 127 -10.34 -23.73 -26.73
CA ASP A 127 -10.69 -22.97 -27.93
C ASP A 127 -11.50 -21.72 -27.55
N PRO A 128 -11.05 -20.50 -27.90
CA PRO A 128 -11.75 -19.26 -27.57
C PRO A 128 -13.03 -19.02 -28.39
N PHE A 129 -13.40 -19.91 -29.32
CA PHE A 129 -14.64 -19.79 -30.11
C PHE A 129 -15.73 -20.77 -29.66
N ARG A 130 -16.31 -20.56 -28.47
CA ARG A 130 -17.71 -20.97 -28.24
C ARG A 130 -18.59 -19.72 -28.24
N SER A 131 -19.22 -19.50 -29.38
CA SER A 131 -20.24 -18.46 -29.58
C SER A 131 -21.38 -18.66 -28.58
N ALA A 132 -21.82 -17.54 -28.00
CA ALA A 132 -23.10 -17.43 -27.33
C ALA A 132 -24.21 -17.97 -28.25
N SER A 133 -24.89 -19.04 -27.83
CA SER A 133 -26.20 -19.39 -28.37
C SER A 133 -27.26 -19.04 -27.33
N GLU A 134 -28.17 -18.18 -27.77
CA GLU A 134 -29.36 -17.70 -27.10
C GLU A 134 -30.13 -18.82 -26.39
N THR A 135 -30.42 -18.62 -25.10
CA THR A 135 -31.66 -19.08 -24.49
C THR A 135 -32.16 -18.01 -23.53
N SER A 136 -33.20 -17.30 -23.96
CA SER A 136 -34.01 -16.45 -23.11
C SER A 136 -34.77 -17.32 -22.10
N SER A 137 -34.57 -17.09 -20.81
CA SER A 137 -35.47 -17.53 -19.76
C SER A 137 -35.57 -16.42 -18.72
N ALA A 138 -36.80 -15.98 -18.48
CA ALA A 138 -37.17 -14.87 -17.61
C ALA A 138 -36.58 -14.98 -16.20
N MET A 139 -36.21 -13.82 -15.65
CA MET A 139 -35.84 -13.62 -14.24
C MET A 139 -37.02 -13.95 -13.32
N ASP A 140 -36.75 -14.79 -12.32
CA ASP A 140 -37.60 -14.98 -11.14
C ASP A 140 -36.98 -14.23 -9.95
N PRO A 141 -37.61 -13.18 -9.41
CA PRO A 141 -37.10 -12.44 -8.27
C PRO A 141 -37.51 -13.15 -6.98
N GLY A 142 -36.70 -14.12 -6.54
CA GLY A 142 -36.97 -14.80 -5.26
C GLY A 142 -36.13 -16.03 -4.89
N SER A 143 -35.12 -16.42 -5.68
CA SER A 143 -34.29 -17.59 -5.34
C SER A 143 -33.05 -17.21 -4.50
N PRO A 144 -32.74 -17.93 -3.40
CA PRO A 144 -31.54 -17.69 -2.59
C PRO A 144 -30.27 -18.01 -3.39
N PRO A 145 -29.11 -17.42 -3.04
CA PRO A 145 -27.88 -17.62 -3.81
C PRO A 145 -27.50 -19.10 -3.84
N THR A 146 -27.42 -19.64 -5.05
CA THR A 146 -27.16 -21.05 -5.33
C THR A 146 -25.85 -21.51 -4.69
N ARG A 147 -25.97 -22.58 -3.92
CA ARG A 147 -24.89 -23.45 -3.42
C ARG A 147 -23.77 -23.61 -4.45
N LEU A 148 -22.53 -23.52 -3.98
CA LEU A 148 -21.32 -24.00 -4.67
C LEU A 148 -21.57 -25.44 -5.16
N VAL A 149 -21.86 -25.58 -6.46
CA VAL A 149 -21.95 -26.89 -7.10
C VAL A 149 -20.53 -27.40 -7.25
N ARG A 150 -20.27 -28.53 -6.60
CA ARG A 150 -19.04 -29.30 -6.68
C ARG A 150 -18.82 -29.76 -8.12
N ASN A 151 -17.85 -29.17 -8.82
CA ASN A 151 -17.27 -29.80 -10.00
C ASN A 151 -16.15 -30.72 -9.49
N ASP A 152 -16.36 -32.04 -9.56
CA ASP A 152 -15.48 -33.09 -9.03
C ASP A 152 -14.22 -33.35 -9.89
N GLU A 153 -13.75 -32.38 -10.66
CA GLU A 153 -12.41 -32.36 -11.25
C GLU A 153 -11.85 -30.94 -11.08
N ALA A 154 -10.90 -30.77 -10.15
CA ALA A 154 -10.23 -29.50 -9.93
C ALA A 154 -9.30 -29.20 -11.12
N GLU A 155 -9.88 -28.68 -12.20
CA GLU A 155 -9.13 -28.07 -13.31
C GLU A 155 -8.32 -26.90 -12.74
N THR A 156 -6.99 -27.03 -12.74
CA THR A 156 -6.09 -25.93 -12.36
C THR A 156 -6.31 -24.76 -13.31
N THR A 157 -6.69 -23.60 -12.78
CA THR A 157 -6.85 -22.38 -13.58
C THR A 157 -5.51 -21.97 -14.23
N ASP A 158 -5.56 -21.33 -15.39
CA ASP A 158 -4.36 -20.86 -16.13
C ASP A 158 -3.41 -20.02 -15.24
N GLY A 159 -3.96 -19.22 -14.32
CA GLY A 159 -3.21 -18.43 -13.36
C GLY A 159 -2.48 -19.27 -12.30
N ALA A 160 -3.13 -20.30 -11.75
CA ALA A 160 -2.49 -21.20 -10.78
C ALA A 160 -1.34 -21.99 -11.43
N ALA A 161 -1.51 -22.44 -12.67
CA ALA A 161 -0.46 -23.12 -13.42
C ALA A 161 0.75 -22.20 -13.71
N LEU A 162 0.48 -20.94 -14.09
CA LEU A 162 1.52 -19.92 -14.25
C LEU A 162 2.30 -19.72 -12.95
N MET A 163 1.61 -19.54 -11.83
CA MET A 163 2.26 -19.31 -10.54
C MET A 163 3.03 -20.54 -10.03
N ALA A 164 2.51 -21.75 -10.25
CA ALA A 164 3.24 -22.99 -9.96
C ALA A 164 4.55 -23.07 -10.76
N ALA A 165 4.53 -22.72 -12.06
CA ALA A 165 5.73 -22.70 -12.89
C ALA A 165 6.74 -21.63 -12.44
N LEU A 166 6.26 -20.45 -12.03
CA LEU A 166 7.12 -19.35 -11.60
C LEU A 166 7.71 -19.54 -10.20
N THR A 167 7.02 -20.24 -9.30
CA THR A 167 7.46 -20.45 -7.92
C THR A 167 8.21 -21.77 -7.73
N ALA A 168 7.72 -22.86 -8.32
CA ALA A 168 8.25 -24.22 -8.14
C ALA A 168 8.86 -24.84 -9.42
N GLY A 169 8.64 -24.24 -10.59
CA GLY A 169 9.12 -24.77 -11.87
C GLY A 169 10.64 -24.66 -12.09
N PRO A 170 11.14 -25.25 -13.18
CA PRO A 170 12.56 -25.23 -13.51
C PRO A 170 13.07 -23.80 -13.77
N ALA A 171 14.34 -23.55 -13.46
CA ALA A 171 15.00 -22.28 -13.80
C ALA A 171 15.34 -22.28 -15.30
N GLY A 172 14.65 -21.44 -16.06
CA GLY A 172 14.76 -21.36 -17.52
C GLY A 172 15.41 -20.10 -18.05
N LEU A 173 15.63 -19.08 -17.22
CA LEU A 173 16.31 -17.83 -17.57
C LEU A 173 17.70 -17.83 -16.94
N SER A 174 18.75 -17.55 -17.71
CA SER A 174 20.10 -17.52 -17.17
C SER A 174 21.00 -16.51 -17.86
N ILE A 175 22.08 -16.12 -17.16
CA ILE A 175 23.18 -15.34 -17.73
C ILE A 175 24.51 -15.93 -17.25
N PRO A 176 25.46 -16.21 -18.17
CA PRO A 176 26.78 -16.70 -17.78
C PRO A 176 27.50 -15.69 -16.88
N ILE A 177 28.23 -16.19 -15.88
CA ILE A 177 28.97 -15.31 -14.96
C ILE A 177 30.01 -14.45 -15.68
N THR A 178 30.54 -14.92 -16.81
CA THR A 178 31.45 -14.15 -17.66
C THR A 178 30.78 -12.90 -18.25
N ALA A 179 29.53 -13.02 -18.70
CA ALA A 179 28.75 -11.89 -19.19
C ALA A 179 28.43 -10.90 -18.05
N TYR A 180 28.07 -11.42 -16.87
CA TYR A 180 27.84 -10.59 -15.69
C TYR A 180 29.11 -9.82 -15.25
N ARG A 181 30.28 -10.48 -15.20
CA ARG A 181 31.56 -9.85 -14.88
C ARG A 181 31.93 -8.75 -15.87
N ASN A 182 31.68 -8.96 -17.17
CA ASN A 182 31.94 -7.95 -18.19
C ASN A 182 31.05 -6.72 -17.98
N TRP A 183 29.77 -6.91 -17.66
CA TRP A 183 28.88 -5.82 -17.30
C TRP A 183 29.32 -5.11 -16.02
N LEU A 184 29.67 -5.86 -14.97
CA LEU A 184 30.14 -5.34 -13.68
C LEU A 184 31.44 -4.53 -13.83
N ALA A 185 32.30 -4.87 -14.79
CA ALA A 185 33.50 -4.10 -15.12
C ALA A 185 33.20 -2.79 -15.86
N ALA A 186 32.04 -2.67 -16.52
CA ALA A 186 31.65 -1.53 -17.34
C ALA A 186 30.83 -0.47 -16.58
N ILE A 187 30.21 -0.81 -15.44
CA ILE A 187 29.51 0.18 -14.62
C ILE A 187 30.49 1.13 -13.89
N PRO A 188 30.06 2.30 -13.40
CA PRO A 188 30.93 3.22 -12.69
C PRO A 188 31.63 2.57 -11.49
N ALA A 189 32.94 2.80 -11.35
CA ALA A 189 33.78 2.18 -10.32
C ALA A 189 33.20 2.37 -8.90
N ALA A 190 32.69 3.56 -8.59
CA ALA A 190 32.06 3.84 -7.29
C ALA A 190 30.87 2.92 -6.98
N ALA A 191 30.03 2.60 -7.98
CA ALA A 191 28.91 1.66 -7.78
C ALA A 191 29.42 0.22 -7.67
N ARG A 192 30.34 -0.18 -8.55
CA ARG A 192 30.95 -1.52 -8.54
C ARG A 192 31.60 -1.85 -7.19
N ASP A 193 32.41 -0.93 -6.67
CA ASP A 193 33.18 -1.15 -5.45
C ASP A 193 32.26 -1.21 -4.23
N VAL A 194 31.16 -0.44 -4.21
CA VAL A 194 30.09 -0.55 -3.19
C VAL A 194 29.42 -1.93 -3.25
N LEU A 195 29.03 -2.40 -4.44
CA LEU A 195 28.38 -3.71 -4.60
C LEU A 195 29.28 -4.86 -4.12
N ILE A 196 30.55 -4.88 -4.56
CA ILE A 196 31.52 -5.91 -4.15
C ILE A 196 31.82 -5.80 -2.66
N GLY A 197 31.91 -4.60 -2.11
CA GLY A 197 32.10 -4.38 -0.67
C GLY A 197 30.94 -4.93 0.17
N SER A 198 29.70 -4.79 -0.30
CA SER A 198 28.51 -5.25 0.42
C SER A 198 28.21 -6.74 0.24
N HIS A 199 28.34 -7.27 -0.97
CA HIS A 199 27.88 -8.62 -1.33
C HIS A 199 29.02 -9.60 -1.68
N GLY A 200 30.26 -9.14 -1.65
CA GLY A 200 31.43 -9.95 -2.00
C GLY A 200 31.54 -10.21 -3.50
N ASN A 201 31.97 -11.42 -3.84
CA ASN A 201 32.16 -11.82 -5.24
C ASN A 201 30.85 -12.39 -5.83
N PRO A 202 30.55 -12.15 -7.12
CA PRO A 202 29.31 -12.61 -7.74
C PRO A 202 29.12 -14.12 -7.76
N GLU A 203 30.20 -14.91 -7.71
CA GLU A 203 30.16 -16.38 -7.65
C GLU A 203 29.56 -16.90 -6.35
N ALA A 204 29.61 -16.10 -5.28
CA ALA A 204 29.10 -16.48 -3.97
C ALA A 204 27.58 -16.23 -3.83
N ASP A 205 26.97 -15.55 -4.79
CA ASP A 205 25.54 -15.26 -4.76
C ASP A 205 24.72 -16.56 -4.93
N PRO A 206 23.67 -16.80 -4.10
CA PRO A 206 22.87 -18.02 -4.17
C PRO A 206 22.19 -18.28 -5.54
N ALA A 207 21.94 -17.22 -6.32
CA ALA A 207 21.39 -17.36 -7.67
C ALA A 207 22.43 -17.85 -8.69
N CYS A 208 23.73 -17.73 -8.39
CA CYS A 208 24.82 -18.21 -9.22
C CYS A 208 25.10 -19.71 -8.97
N ARG A 209 24.74 -20.55 -9.94
CA ARG A 209 24.94 -22.00 -9.92
C ARG A 209 25.53 -22.46 -11.24
N ASP A 210 26.47 -23.41 -11.17
CA ASP A 210 27.12 -24.03 -12.33
C ASP A 210 27.70 -23.00 -13.33
N GLY A 211 28.29 -21.91 -12.81
CA GLY A 211 28.91 -20.85 -13.63
C GLY A 211 27.93 -19.87 -14.28
N SER A 212 26.67 -19.83 -13.83
CA SER A 212 25.63 -18.95 -14.37
C SER A 212 24.65 -18.48 -13.28
N PHE A 213 24.14 -17.26 -13.41
CA PHE A 213 22.96 -16.86 -12.63
C PHE A 213 21.71 -17.49 -13.24
N GLN A 214 20.86 -18.12 -12.43
CA GLN A 214 19.70 -18.89 -12.91
C GLN A 214 18.40 -18.47 -12.21
N PHE A 215 17.36 -18.20 -13.01
CA PHE A 215 16.06 -17.69 -12.57
C PHE A 215 14.90 -18.46 -13.22
N ARG A 216 13.74 -18.42 -12.56
CA ARG A 216 12.49 -18.99 -13.09
C ARG A 216 11.82 -17.98 -14.01
N ALA A 217 11.36 -18.46 -15.16
CA ALA A 217 10.60 -17.68 -16.11
C ALA A 217 9.77 -18.62 -16.98
N VAL A 218 8.63 -18.14 -17.46
CA VAL A 218 7.75 -18.82 -18.42
C VAL A 218 7.81 -18.07 -19.75
N ARG A 219 8.00 -18.78 -20.86
CA ARG A 219 8.10 -18.18 -22.21
C ARG A 219 6.87 -18.53 -23.04
N TYR A 220 6.23 -17.51 -23.57
CA TYR A 220 5.16 -17.59 -24.57
C TYR A 220 5.67 -16.90 -25.85
N GLY A 221 6.26 -17.67 -26.78
CA GLY A 221 6.93 -17.11 -27.95
C GLY A 221 7.97 -16.05 -27.57
N HIS A 222 7.74 -14.81 -27.97
CA HIS A 222 8.56 -13.62 -27.70
C HIS A 222 8.20 -12.87 -26.41
N LEU A 223 7.32 -13.42 -25.55
CA LEU A 223 7.03 -12.89 -24.22
C LEU A 223 7.65 -13.77 -23.13
N THR A 224 8.51 -13.17 -22.31
CA THR A 224 9.09 -13.81 -21.13
C THR A 224 8.46 -13.26 -19.86
N VAL A 225 7.77 -14.13 -19.10
CA VAL A 225 7.11 -13.79 -17.83
C VAL A 225 7.97 -14.27 -16.67
N ALA A 226 8.21 -13.43 -15.68
CA ALA A 226 9.01 -13.78 -14.50
C ALA A 226 8.52 -13.06 -13.22
N LEU A 227 8.85 -13.65 -12.07
CA LEU A 227 8.77 -12.93 -10.78
C LEU A 227 10.03 -12.11 -10.59
N GLN A 228 9.87 -10.89 -10.08
CA GLN A 228 10.99 -10.05 -9.71
C GLN A 228 11.78 -10.74 -8.58
N PRO A 229 13.09 -10.96 -8.70
CA PRO A 229 13.86 -11.57 -7.62
C PRO A 229 13.90 -10.65 -6.39
N PRO A 230 14.15 -11.19 -5.19
CA PRO A 230 14.35 -10.37 -4.01
C PRO A 230 15.56 -9.45 -4.21
N ARG A 231 15.46 -8.21 -3.71
CA ARG A 231 16.53 -7.21 -3.74
C ARG A 231 17.84 -7.73 -3.12
N ASP A 232 17.72 -8.56 -2.08
CA ASP A 232 18.82 -9.27 -1.43
C ASP A 232 18.39 -10.71 -1.13
N ALA A 233 19.27 -11.68 -1.41
CA ALA A 233 19.04 -13.10 -1.21
C ALA A 233 19.53 -13.62 0.16
N THR A 234 20.20 -12.80 0.97
CA THR A 234 20.67 -13.19 2.31
C THR A 234 19.51 -13.51 3.28
N PRO A 235 19.70 -14.39 4.28
CA PRO A 235 18.63 -14.82 5.19
C PRO A 235 18.01 -13.68 6.04
N ASP A 236 18.78 -12.63 6.36
CA ASP A 236 18.28 -11.42 7.04
C ASP A 236 17.61 -10.46 6.04
N ARG A 237 16.62 -11.01 5.33
CA ARG A 237 16.06 -10.49 4.08
C ARG A 237 15.51 -9.07 4.16
N LYS A 238 15.22 -8.51 5.35
CA LYS A 238 14.38 -7.30 5.48
C LYS A 238 15.02 -6.11 6.17
N ALA A 239 15.93 -6.33 7.13
CA ALA A 239 16.72 -5.24 7.71
C ALA A 239 17.53 -4.50 6.62
N VAL A 240 17.98 -5.23 5.59
CA VAL A 240 18.69 -4.71 4.41
C VAL A 240 17.74 -4.24 3.29
N TYR A 241 16.51 -4.74 3.24
CA TYR A 241 15.55 -4.45 2.15
C TYR A 241 15.02 -3.01 2.17
N HIS A 242 14.82 -2.48 3.38
CA HIS A 242 14.47 -1.07 3.61
C HIS A 242 15.70 -0.18 3.87
N ASP A 243 16.91 -0.76 3.86
CA ASP A 243 18.14 0.01 3.87
C ASP A 243 18.34 0.65 2.48
N PRO A 244 18.25 1.98 2.37
CA PRO A 244 18.40 2.69 1.11
C PRO A 244 19.82 2.83 0.66
N ASP A 245 20.81 2.50 1.48
CA ASP A 245 22.22 2.57 1.11
C ASP A 245 22.73 1.19 0.71
N ALA A 246 22.05 0.12 1.15
CA ALA A 246 22.38 -1.24 0.77
C ALA A 246 22.16 -1.47 -0.74
N PRO A 247 23.22 -1.73 -1.53
CA PRO A 247 23.06 -2.02 -2.95
C PRO A 247 22.24 -3.30 -3.15
N PRO A 248 21.51 -3.45 -4.28
CA PRO A 248 20.88 -4.71 -4.63
C PRO A 248 21.94 -5.82 -4.75
N GLY A 249 21.57 -7.06 -4.42
CA GLY A 249 22.44 -8.22 -4.56
C GLY A 249 22.80 -8.53 -6.03
N HIS A 250 23.85 -9.32 -6.22
CA HIS A 250 24.33 -9.69 -7.56
C HIS A 250 23.23 -10.39 -8.37
N GLY A 251 22.48 -11.31 -7.76
CA GLY A 251 21.37 -12.03 -8.38
C GLY A 251 20.26 -11.11 -8.91
N TYR A 252 19.93 -10.03 -8.18
CA TYR A 252 18.93 -9.06 -8.63
C TYR A 252 19.37 -8.33 -9.91
N LEU A 253 20.63 -7.85 -9.93
CA LEU A 253 21.19 -7.16 -11.09
C LEU A 253 21.39 -8.12 -12.27
N ALA A 254 21.83 -9.36 -11.99
CA ALA A 254 22.01 -10.39 -12.99
C ALA A 254 20.69 -10.80 -13.65
N PHE A 255 19.57 -10.79 -12.91
CA PHE A 255 18.24 -11.02 -13.48
C PHE A 255 17.87 -9.97 -14.54
N TYR A 256 17.97 -8.69 -14.19
CA TYR A 256 17.68 -7.62 -15.15
C TYR A 256 18.69 -7.57 -16.31
N LEU A 257 19.94 -7.99 -16.07
CA LEU A 257 20.91 -8.16 -17.14
C LEU A 257 20.54 -9.34 -18.06
N ALA A 258 20.09 -10.48 -17.52
CA ALA A 258 19.63 -11.63 -18.29
C ALA A 258 18.41 -11.28 -19.16
N ILE A 259 17.45 -10.53 -18.60
CA ILE A 259 16.31 -10.01 -19.36
C ILE A 259 16.77 -9.13 -20.53
N ARG A 260 17.76 -8.26 -20.31
CA ARG A 260 18.26 -7.35 -21.37
C ARG A 260 19.16 -8.00 -22.41
N GLN A 261 20.01 -8.95 -22.00
CA GLN A 261 21.04 -9.52 -22.88
C GLN A 261 20.69 -10.92 -23.38
N THR A 262 20.18 -11.79 -22.51
CA THR A 262 19.80 -13.16 -22.89
C THR A 262 18.49 -13.17 -23.67
N GLU A 263 17.46 -12.50 -23.14
CA GLU A 263 16.16 -12.40 -23.82
C GLU A 263 16.17 -11.32 -24.92
N ALA A 264 17.06 -10.33 -24.81
CA ALA A 264 17.19 -9.22 -25.75
C ALA A 264 15.85 -8.50 -25.98
N ILE A 265 15.18 -8.14 -24.88
CA ILE A 265 13.88 -7.49 -24.92
C ILE A 265 13.93 -6.10 -25.55
N ASP A 266 12.85 -5.74 -26.23
CA ASP A 266 12.63 -4.40 -26.79
C ASP A 266 11.83 -3.51 -25.81
N ALA A 267 11.06 -4.09 -24.89
CA ALA A 267 10.35 -3.38 -23.84
C ALA A 267 10.11 -4.25 -22.60
N LEU A 268 10.04 -3.59 -21.44
CA LEU A 268 9.71 -4.19 -20.16
C LEU A 268 8.30 -3.75 -19.74
N ILE A 269 7.43 -4.72 -19.45
CA ILE A 269 6.18 -4.51 -18.75
C ILE A 269 6.40 -4.87 -17.29
N HIS A 270 6.31 -3.90 -16.39
CA HIS A 270 6.31 -4.18 -14.95
C HIS A 270 4.85 -4.25 -14.48
N LEU A 271 4.47 -5.29 -13.75
CA LEU A 271 3.08 -5.55 -13.36
C LEU A 271 2.94 -5.68 -11.84
N GLY A 272 2.18 -4.76 -11.25
CA GLY A 272 1.86 -4.72 -9.82
C GLY A 272 2.55 -3.56 -9.09
N THR A 273 1.84 -2.91 -8.16
CA THR A 273 2.22 -1.62 -7.57
C THR A 273 3.54 -1.62 -6.76
N HIS A 274 4.05 -2.79 -6.35
CA HIS A 274 5.20 -2.89 -5.44
C HIS A 274 6.48 -3.41 -6.12
N GLY A 275 6.72 -3.00 -7.37
CA GLY A 275 7.99 -3.27 -8.01
C GLY A 275 9.12 -2.68 -7.18
N THR A 276 10.23 -3.40 -7.02
CA THR A 276 11.33 -2.94 -6.17
C THR A 276 12.39 -2.14 -6.93
N MET A 277 12.28 -2.05 -8.25
CA MET A 277 13.34 -1.49 -9.12
C MET A 277 13.42 0.04 -8.96
N GLU A 278 12.26 0.68 -8.86
CA GLU A 278 12.09 2.11 -8.61
C GLU A 278 12.56 2.52 -7.21
N TRP A 279 12.58 1.60 -6.25
CA TRP A 279 12.97 1.84 -4.85
C TRP A 279 14.43 1.50 -4.54
N LEU A 280 15.22 1.03 -5.51
CA LEU A 280 16.65 0.75 -5.30
C LEU A 280 17.43 2.02 -4.90
N PRO A 281 18.62 1.93 -4.27
CA PRO A 281 19.37 3.10 -3.81
C PRO A 281 19.66 4.11 -4.91
N GLY A 282 19.67 5.38 -4.52
CA GLY A 282 20.00 6.48 -5.43
C GLY A 282 19.11 7.70 -5.22
N LYS A 283 19.25 8.66 -6.12
CA LYS A 283 18.49 9.93 -6.06
C LYS A 283 16.99 9.65 -6.25
N ALA A 284 16.13 10.40 -5.54
CA ALA A 284 14.67 10.29 -5.66
C ALA A 284 14.11 10.62 -7.06
N VAL A 285 14.83 11.45 -7.82
CA VAL A 285 14.53 11.85 -9.21
C VAL A 285 15.83 12.29 -9.88
N ALA A 286 15.84 12.38 -11.21
CA ALA A 286 17.00 12.87 -11.98
C ALA A 286 18.25 12.02 -11.72
N LEU A 287 18.15 10.73 -12.08
CA LEU A 287 19.13 9.71 -11.71
C LEU A 287 20.52 9.94 -12.34
N SER A 288 21.56 9.77 -11.53
CA SER A 288 22.97 9.72 -11.99
C SER A 288 23.32 8.33 -12.52
N GLY A 289 24.48 8.22 -13.19
CA GLY A 289 25.01 6.93 -13.67
C GLY A 289 25.30 5.91 -12.55
N THR A 290 25.37 6.34 -11.30
CA THR A 290 25.56 5.48 -10.12
C THR A 290 24.26 5.04 -9.44
N CYS A 291 23.09 5.51 -9.90
CA CYS A 291 21.81 5.12 -9.33
C CYS A 291 21.42 3.71 -9.81
N TRP A 292 21.15 2.79 -8.89
CA TRP A 292 20.83 1.40 -9.21
C TRP A 292 19.60 1.19 -10.10
N PRO A 293 18.49 1.97 -9.99
CA PRO A 293 17.38 1.82 -10.92
C PRO A 293 17.80 2.02 -12.38
N ARG A 294 18.71 2.98 -12.65
CA ARG A 294 19.26 3.25 -13.98
C ARG A 294 20.19 2.11 -14.44
N LEU A 295 20.99 1.53 -13.55
CA LEU A 295 21.87 0.40 -13.86
C LEU A 295 21.08 -0.89 -14.17
N ALA A 296 19.97 -1.12 -13.45
CA ALA A 296 19.09 -2.26 -13.66
C ALA A 296 18.28 -2.14 -14.97
N ALA A 297 17.58 -1.01 -15.17
CA ALA A 297 16.73 -0.79 -16.35
C ALA A 297 17.53 -0.58 -17.65
N GLY A 298 18.66 0.12 -17.58
CA GLY A 298 19.42 0.52 -18.76
C GLY A 298 18.61 1.42 -19.69
N GLU A 299 18.61 1.08 -20.99
CA GLU A 299 17.94 1.85 -22.05
C GLU A 299 16.55 1.33 -22.44
N VAL A 300 16.08 0.29 -21.76
CA VAL A 300 14.83 -0.40 -22.13
C VAL A 300 13.62 0.48 -21.80
N PRO A 301 12.70 0.71 -22.77
CA PRO A 301 11.38 1.27 -22.51
C PRO A 301 10.61 0.50 -21.43
N VAL A 302 10.12 1.21 -20.41
CA VAL A 302 9.32 0.62 -19.32
C VAL A 302 7.87 1.06 -19.45
N ILE A 303 6.96 0.10 -19.57
CA ILE A 303 5.52 0.29 -19.47
C ILE A 303 5.07 -0.34 -18.15
N TYR A 304 4.24 0.38 -17.39
CA TYR A 304 3.90 -0.03 -16.04
C TYR A 304 2.39 0.16 -15.78
N PRO A 305 1.56 -0.87 -15.99
CA PRO A 305 0.20 -0.88 -15.47
C PRO A 305 0.20 -0.64 -13.96
N TYR A 306 -0.52 0.40 -13.53
CA TYR A 306 -0.49 0.90 -12.16
C TYR A 306 -1.90 1.28 -11.71
N VAL A 307 -2.29 1.01 -10.47
CA VAL A 307 -3.65 1.34 -10.03
C VAL A 307 -3.84 2.86 -9.97
N VAL A 308 -4.96 3.36 -10.52
CA VAL A 308 -5.19 4.81 -10.67
C VAL A 308 -5.32 5.54 -9.33
N ASP A 309 -5.70 4.83 -8.27
CA ASP A 309 -5.87 5.37 -6.93
C ASP A 309 -4.59 5.28 -6.06
N ASP A 310 -3.42 4.98 -6.64
CA ASP A 310 -2.14 4.99 -5.91
C ASP A 310 -1.07 5.92 -6.53
N PRO A 311 -1.35 7.23 -6.58
CA PRO A 311 -0.45 8.19 -7.24
C PRO A 311 0.93 8.33 -6.59
N GLY A 312 1.04 8.12 -5.27
CA GLY A 312 2.28 8.31 -4.54
C GLY A 312 3.34 7.27 -4.89
N GLU A 313 2.93 6.01 -5.13
CA GLU A 313 3.84 4.94 -5.52
C GLU A 313 4.10 4.94 -7.04
N ALA A 314 3.15 5.42 -7.86
CA ALA A 314 3.36 5.59 -9.30
C ALA A 314 4.45 6.64 -9.63
N ALA A 315 4.61 7.67 -8.79
CA ALA A 315 5.54 8.77 -9.04
C ALA A 315 7.02 8.32 -9.11
N PRO A 316 7.56 7.51 -8.17
CA PRO A 316 8.87 6.88 -8.31
C PRO A 316 9.05 6.10 -9.61
N ALA A 317 8.07 5.30 -10.02
CA ALA A 317 8.14 4.55 -11.29
C ALA A 317 8.34 5.49 -12.49
N LYS A 318 7.56 6.58 -12.58
CA LYS A 318 7.74 7.59 -13.65
C LYS A 318 9.12 8.27 -13.58
N ARG A 319 9.50 8.70 -12.38
CA ARG A 319 10.64 9.62 -12.16
C ARG A 319 12.00 8.92 -12.09
N ARG A 320 12.01 7.63 -11.78
CA ARG A 320 13.23 6.82 -11.59
C ARG A 320 13.40 5.74 -12.66
N LEU A 321 12.31 5.28 -13.30
CA LEU A 321 12.39 4.29 -14.38
C LEU A 321 12.06 4.87 -15.75
N SER A 322 11.69 6.15 -15.83
CA SER A 322 11.18 6.75 -17.07
C SER A 322 9.96 6.00 -17.61
N ALA A 323 9.13 5.45 -16.71
CA ALA A 323 8.05 4.55 -17.07
C ALA A 323 6.81 5.29 -17.61
N VAL A 324 6.15 4.68 -18.61
CA VAL A 324 4.77 5.01 -18.98
C VAL A 324 3.84 4.26 -18.02
N THR A 325 3.35 4.98 -17.01
CA THR A 325 2.47 4.43 -15.96
C THR A 325 1.02 4.44 -16.42
N LEU A 326 0.53 3.29 -16.90
CA LEU A 326 -0.83 3.14 -17.41
C LEU A 326 -1.79 2.90 -16.24
N GLY A 327 -2.60 3.90 -15.90
CA GLY A 327 -3.61 3.79 -14.84
C GLY A 327 -4.56 2.63 -15.13
N HIS A 328 -4.83 1.74 -14.18
CA HIS A 328 -5.90 0.75 -14.28
C HIS A 328 -6.97 0.97 -13.19
N LEU A 329 -8.16 0.41 -13.41
CA LEU A 329 -9.26 0.49 -12.46
C LEU A 329 -8.88 -0.15 -11.12
N PRO A 330 -9.34 0.42 -9.98
CA PRO A 330 -9.39 -0.34 -8.73
C PRO A 330 -10.48 -1.44 -8.83
N PRO A 331 -10.45 -2.47 -7.97
CA PRO A 331 -11.54 -3.43 -7.88
C PRO A 331 -12.89 -2.74 -7.61
N PRO A 332 -14.01 -3.27 -8.12
CA PRO A 332 -15.32 -2.74 -7.78
C PRO A 332 -15.61 -2.90 -6.29
N LEU A 333 -16.45 -2.02 -5.75
CA LEU A 333 -16.97 -2.16 -4.39
C LEU A 333 -18.24 -3.02 -4.38
N ALA A 334 -18.40 -3.86 -3.36
CA ALA A 334 -19.63 -4.59 -3.12
C ALA A 334 -20.72 -3.67 -2.57
N GLU A 335 -21.97 -4.01 -2.85
CA GLU A 335 -23.12 -3.52 -2.06
C GLU A 335 -23.06 -4.14 -0.66
N THR A 336 -23.26 -3.31 0.36
CA THR A 336 -22.97 -3.64 1.76
C THR A 336 -24.25 -4.05 2.49
N GLU A 337 -24.25 -5.25 3.04
CA GLU A 337 -25.30 -5.74 3.94
C GLU A 337 -24.69 -6.57 5.08
N ALA A 338 -25.41 -6.70 6.20
CA ALA A 338 -24.98 -7.57 7.28
C ALA A 338 -25.06 -9.04 6.85
N ALA A 339 -24.06 -9.85 7.24
CA ALA A 339 -24.00 -11.27 6.91
C ALA A 339 -23.48 -12.12 8.07
N GLY A 340 -23.78 -13.43 8.04
CA GLY A 340 -23.30 -14.37 9.05
C GLY A 340 -23.75 -14.00 10.47
N GLU A 341 -22.82 -14.00 11.43
CA GLU A 341 -23.11 -13.71 12.85
C GLU A 341 -23.66 -12.29 13.05
N THR A 342 -23.27 -11.32 12.23
CA THR A 342 -23.74 -9.94 12.34
C THR A 342 -25.21 -9.80 11.96
N ALA A 343 -25.65 -10.52 10.93
CA ALA A 343 -27.06 -10.58 10.54
C ALA A 343 -27.90 -11.25 11.64
N LEU A 344 -27.42 -12.37 12.18
CA LEU A 344 -28.09 -13.07 13.29
C LEU A 344 -28.22 -12.18 14.53
N LEU A 345 -27.16 -11.46 14.90
CA LEU A 345 -27.20 -10.51 16.01
C LEU A 345 -28.19 -9.36 15.77
N ARG A 346 -28.26 -8.84 14.54
CA ARG A 346 -29.24 -7.81 14.17
C ARG A 346 -30.68 -8.33 14.32
N ASP A 347 -30.96 -9.52 13.80
CA ASP A 347 -32.28 -10.15 13.91
C ASP A 347 -32.69 -10.36 15.39
N LEU A 348 -31.73 -10.74 16.25
CA LEU A 348 -31.96 -10.86 17.69
C LEU A 348 -32.23 -9.51 18.36
N VAL A 349 -31.50 -8.45 17.97
CA VAL A 349 -31.76 -7.08 18.48
C VAL A 349 -33.16 -6.63 18.10
N GLU A 350 -33.59 -6.86 16.85
CA GLU A 350 -34.95 -6.57 16.39
C GLU A 350 -36.00 -7.39 17.16
N GLU A 351 -35.75 -8.69 17.37
CA GLU A 351 -36.62 -9.56 18.16
C GLU A 351 -36.75 -9.06 19.61
N PHE A 352 -35.64 -8.63 20.23
CA PHE A 352 -35.64 -8.10 21.58
C PHE A 352 -36.49 -6.83 21.69
N SER A 353 -36.35 -5.90 20.74
CA SER A 353 -37.15 -4.67 20.70
C SER A 353 -38.65 -4.97 20.59
N GLN A 354 -39.05 -5.99 19.83
CA GLN A 354 -40.45 -6.42 19.74
C GLN A 354 -40.92 -7.12 21.02
N ALA A 355 -40.09 -8.00 21.59
CA ALA A 355 -40.42 -8.77 22.78
C ALA A 355 -40.54 -7.91 24.05
N GLN A 356 -39.78 -6.82 24.17
CA GLN A 356 -39.86 -5.92 25.33
C GLN A 356 -41.28 -5.42 25.63
N VAL A 357 -42.08 -5.20 24.59
CA VAL A 357 -43.45 -4.69 24.70
C VAL A 357 -44.47 -5.80 24.90
N LEU A 358 -44.22 -6.99 24.33
CA LEU A 358 -45.23 -8.05 24.20
C LEU A 358 -45.04 -9.23 25.17
N ASP A 359 -43.79 -9.58 25.52
CA ASP A 359 -43.44 -10.70 26.39
C ASP A 359 -42.09 -10.45 27.11
N PRO A 360 -42.11 -9.87 28.32
CA PRO A 360 -40.89 -9.55 29.07
C PRO A 360 -40.02 -10.79 29.40
N ARG A 361 -40.62 -11.98 29.50
CA ARG A 361 -39.87 -13.21 29.79
C ARG A 361 -39.08 -13.64 28.55
N ARG A 362 -39.69 -13.55 27.37
CA ARG A 362 -39.00 -13.79 26.09
C ARG A 362 -37.88 -12.77 25.88
N ALA A 363 -38.14 -11.49 26.17
CA ALA A 363 -37.12 -10.44 26.07
C ALA A 363 -35.87 -10.78 26.92
N GLY A 364 -36.04 -11.31 28.13
CA GLY A 364 -34.92 -11.77 28.96
C GLY A 364 -34.07 -12.86 28.30
N ILE A 365 -34.70 -13.86 27.68
CA ILE A 365 -33.99 -14.95 26.98
C ILE A 365 -33.21 -14.42 25.77
N VAL A 366 -33.83 -13.55 24.98
CA VAL A 366 -33.18 -12.94 23.81
C VAL A 366 -32.01 -12.05 24.23
N ALA A 367 -32.16 -11.31 25.33
CA ALA A 367 -31.07 -10.52 25.92
C ALA A 367 -29.85 -11.37 26.29
N ASP A 368 -30.07 -12.52 26.95
CA ASP A 368 -28.97 -13.42 27.34
C ASP A 368 -28.25 -13.98 26.10
N GLU A 369 -29.01 -14.33 25.05
CA GLU A 369 -28.45 -14.80 23.78
C GLU A 369 -27.64 -13.72 23.05
N ILE A 370 -28.15 -12.47 22.98
CA ILE A 370 -27.42 -11.34 22.41
C ILE A 370 -26.10 -11.13 23.12
N ARG A 371 -26.08 -11.17 24.46
CA ARG A 371 -24.83 -11.04 25.23
C ARG A 371 -23.86 -12.16 24.94
N ALA A 372 -24.32 -13.41 25.00
CA ALA A 372 -23.47 -14.57 24.78
C ALA A 372 -22.81 -14.53 23.39
N ARG A 373 -23.57 -14.15 22.35
CA ARG A 373 -23.05 -14.00 20.99
C ARG A 373 -22.13 -12.79 20.82
N ALA A 374 -22.49 -11.63 21.38
CA ALA A 374 -21.65 -10.45 21.34
C ALA A 374 -20.30 -10.68 22.06
N GLU A 375 -20.30 -11.41 23.17
CA GLU A 375 -19.08 -11.83 23.87
C GLU A 375 -18.26 -12.82 23.03
N ALA A 376 -18.89 -13.87 22.50
CA ALA A 376 -18.21 -14.90 21.73
C ALA A 376 -17.60 -14.38 20.41
N SER A 377 -18.26 -13.41 19.77
CA SER A 377 -17.79 -12.76 18.53
C SER A 377 -16.74 -11.67 18.76
N GLY A 378 -16.49 -11.28 20.01
CA GLY A 378 -15.62 -10.16 20.38
C GLY A 378 -16.26 -8.78 20.22
N LEU A 379 -17.47 -8.68 19.66
CA LEU A 379 -18.16 -7.40 19.44
C LEU A 379 -18.44 -6.65 20.74
N ALA A 380 -18.77 -7.36 21.84
CA ALA A 380 -19.02 -6.73 23.13
C ALA A 380 -17.78 -5.95 23.62
N ALA A 381 -16.59 -6.57 23.56
CA ALA A 381 -15.36 -5.92 23.98
C ALA A 381 -15.04 -4.69 23.10
N SER A 382 -15.21 -4.80 21.78
CA SER A 382 -14.89 -3.74 20.82
C SER A 382 -15.78 -2.51 20.92
N CYS A 383 -17.05 -2.65 21.31
CA CYS A 383 -17.94 -1.50 21.56
C CYS A 383 -18.04 -1.12 23.06
N GLY A 384 -17.14 -1.64 23.90
CA GLY A 384 -17.06 -1.29 25.32
C GLY A 384 -18.24 -1.78 26.16
N VAL A 385 -18.94 -2.82 25.72
CA VAL A 385 -20.00 -3.50 26.49
C VAL A 385 -19.36 -4.46 27.49
N LYS A 386 -19.57 -4.19 28.77
CA LYS A 386 -19.11 -5.01 29.89
C LYS A 386 -20.24 -5.92 30.40
N THR A 387 -19.88 -6.93 31.17
CA THR A 387 -20.82 -7.88 31.77
C THR A 387 -21.88 -7.20 32.66
N ASP A 388 -21.52 -6.09 33.30
CA ASP A 388 -22.38 -5.28 34.18
C ASP A 388 -23.09 -4.12 33.46
N THR A 389 -22.80 -3.87 32.17
CA THR A 389 -23.45 -2.80 31.39
C THR A 389 -24.95 -3.07 31.31
N ALA A 390 -25.79 -2.06 31.57
CA ALA A 390 -27.25 -2.23 31.47
C ALA A 390 -27.66 -2.66 30.06
N MET A 391 -28.63 -3.57 29.93
CA MET A 391 -29.01 -4.15 28.63
C MET A 391 -29.39 -3.10 27.58
N ASN A 392 -30.17 -2.07 27.95
CA ASN A 392 -30.53 -1.00 27.01
C ASN A 392 -29.31 -0.23 26.48
N GLU A 393 -28.32 0.01 27.34
CA GLU A 393 -27.07 0.65 26.94
C GLU A 393 -26.23 -0.28 26.06
N ALA A 394 -26.13 -1.56 26.42
CA ALA A 394 -25.44 -2.56 25.62
C ALA A 394 -26.03 -2.67 24.21
N LEU A 395 -27.36 -2.70 24.08
CA LEU A 395 -28.05 -2.74 22.80
C LEU A 395 -27.82 -1.48 21.98
N THR A 396 -27.85 -0.30 22.60
CA THR A 396 -27.58 0.96 21.88
C THR A 396 -26.19 0.95 21.25
N ARG A 397 -25.18 0.48 22.00
CA ARG A 397 -23.79 0.39 21.51
C ARG A 397 -23.63 -0.70 20.45
N LEU A 398 -24.25 -1.86 20.66
CA LEU A 398 -24.21 -2.97 19.70
C LEU A 398 -24.91 -2.61 18.39
N ASP A 399 -26.11 -2.03 18.45
CA ASP A 399 -26.89 -1.61 17.28
C ASP A 399 -26.13 -0.58 16.43
N ALA A 400 -25.59 0.47 17.06
CA ALA A 400 -24.77 1.46 16.38
C ALA A 400 -23.54 0.83 15.68
N HIS A 401 -22.91 -0.17 16.31
CA HIS A 401 -21.78 -0.87 15.72
C HIS A 401 -22.19 -1.84 14.61
N LEU A 402 -23.31 -2.54 14.74
CA LEU A 402 -23.87 -3.44 13.71
C LEU A 402 -24.30 -2.67 12.47
N CYS A 403 -24.91 -1.48 12.61
CA CYS A 403 -25.17 -0.58 11.49
C CYS A 403 -23.88 -0.19 10.78
N ASP A 404 -22.85 0.19 11.54
CA ASP A 404 -21.55 0.59 11.01
C ASP A 404 -20.81 -0.57 10.29
N ILE A 405 -21.03 -1.81 10.72
CA ILE A 405 -20.56 -3.03 10.05
C ILE A 405 -21.31 -3.24 8.73
N ALA A 406 -22.64 -3.11 8.75
CA ALA A 406 -23.49 -3.32 7.58
C ALA A 406 -23.25 -2.28 6.46
N GLU A 407 -22.71 -1.10 6.83
CA GLU A 407 -22.37 -0.02 5.91
C GLU A 407 -20.90 -0.06 5.43
N LEU A 408 -20.07 -1.02 5.87
CA LEU A 408 -18.65 -1.09 5.49
C LEU A 408 -18.49 -1.49 4.01
N PRO A 409 -18.02 -0.60 3.11
CA PRO A 409 -17.68 -1.00 1.75
C PRO A 409 -16.42 -1.84 1.74
N PHE A 410 -16.39 -2.87 0.89
CA PHE A 410 -15.21 -3.68 0.62
C PHE A 410 -15.08 -3.97 -0.88
N ARG A 411 -13.85 -4.28 -1.31
CA ARG A 411 -13.54 -4.68 -2.68
C ARG A 411 -14.11 -6.06 -3.00
N ASP A 412 -14.94 -6.14 -4.03
CA ASP A 412 -15.60 -7.37 -4.50
C ASP A 412 -14.69 -8.12 -5.48
N GLY A 413 -13.69 -8.82 -4.94
CA GLY A 413 -12.64 -9.46 -5.72
C GLY A 413 -11.51 -8.51 -6.10
N LEU A 414 -10.93 -8.71 -7.29
CA LEU A 414 -9.75 -8.02 -7.80
C LEU A 414 -9.98 -7.52 -9.23
N HIS A 415 -9.27 -6.46 -9.64
CA HIS A 415 -9.28 -6.03 -11.03
C HIS A 415 -8.44 -6.97 -11.90
N ILE A 416 -8.85 -7.19 -13.14
CA ILE A 416 -8.06 -7.87 -14.17
C ILE A 416 -7.74 -6.84 -15.25
N PHE A 417 -6.46 -6.59 -15.51
CA PHE A 417 -6.04 -5.55 -16.45
C PHE A 417 -6.71 -5.70 -17.81
N GLY A 418 -7.34 -4.64 -18.27
CA GLY A 418 -8.07 -4.62 -19.52
C GLY A 418 -9.37 -5.42 -19.50
N GLN A 419 -9.96 -5.74 -18.34
CA GLN A 419 -11.25 -6.42 -18.25
C GLN A 419 -12.12 -5.77 -17.17
N SER A 420 -13.31 -5.32 -17.55
CA SER A 420 -14.32 -4.85 -16.61
C SER A 420 -15.69 -4.88 -17.28
N ALA A 421 -16.66 -5.51 -16.62
CA ALA A 421 -18.06 -5.46 -17.04
C ALA A 421 -18.74 -4.15 -16.61
N ILE A 422 -18.28 -3.55 -15.51
CA ILE A 422 -18.87 -2.35 -14.91
C ILE A 422 -18.37 -1.09 -15.63
N ASP A 423 -17.11 -1.07 -16.07
CA ASP A 423 -16.55 0.02 -16.87
C ASP A 423 -15.76 -0.52 -18.08
N ALA A 424 -16.52 -0.93 -19.09
CA ALA A 424 -15.97 -1.44 -20.34
C ALA A 424 -15.16 -0.39 -21.12
N ALA A 425 -15.38 0.92 -20.89
CA ALA A 425 -14.63 1.98 -21.55
C ALA A 425 -13.20 2.06 -21.01
N SER A 426 -13.05 2.08 -19.69
CA SER A 426 -11.77 1.96 -19.00
C SER A 426 -11.03 0.69 -19.39
N ALA A 427 -11.70 -0.48 -19.37
CA ALA A 427 -11.08 -1.74 -19.79
C ALA A 427 -10.59 -1.74 -21.24
N ARG A 428 -11.35 -1.13 -22.18
CA ARG A 428 -10.88 -0.94 -23.57
C ARG A 428 -9.65 -0.03 -23.62
N ASN A 429 -9.71 1.11 -22.94
CA ASN A 429 -8.65 2.11 -22.98
C ASN A 429 -7.35 1.62 -22.30
N GLU A 430 -7.43 0.77 -21.27
CA GLU A 430 -6.30 0.05 -20.70
C GLU A 430 -5.57 -0.81 -21.75
N ARG A 431 -6.30 -1.62 -22.51
CA ARG A 431 -5.72 -2.49 -23.56
C ARG A 431 -5.13 -1.67 -24.71
N GLU A 432 -5.90 -0.70 -25.22
CA GLU A 432 -5.52 0.11 -26.37
C GLU A 432 -4.27 0.94 -26.09
N ASN A 433 -4.15 1.54 -24.90
CA ASN A 433 -2.97 2.34 -24.56
C ASN A 433 -1.76 1.51 -24.15
N LEU A 434 -1.93 0.28 -23.67
CA LEU A 434 -0.82 -0.67 -23.57
C LEU A 434 -0.21 -0.93 -24.95
N LEU A 435 -1.05 -1.21 -25.95
CA LEU A 435 -0.60 -1.43 -27.32
C LEU A 435 -0.01 -0.15 -27.93
N ALA A 436 -0.62 1.02 -27.68
CA ALA A 436 -0.09 2.29 -28.15
C ALA A 436 1.30 2.59 -27.56
N ALA A 437 1.51 2.33 -26.26
CA ALA A 437 2.82 2.45 -25.63
C ALA A 437 3.82 1.48 -26.28
N LEU A 438 3.46 0.20 -26.48
CA LEU A 438 4.34 -0.76 -27.14
C LEU A 438 4.60 -0.48 -28.63
N ASP A 439 3.77 0.34 -29.27
CA ASP A 439 4.00 0.90 -30.60
C ASP A 439 4.88 2.17 -30.59
N GLY A 440 5.35 2.61 -29.41
CA GLY A 440 6.09 3.86 -29.24
C GLY A 440 5.27 5.11 -29.56
N ARG A 441 3.94 5.04 -29.43
CA ARG A 441 3.04 6.17 -29.62
C ARG A 441 2.83 6.94 -28.32
N PHE A 442 2.42 8.20 -28.48
CA PHE A 442 2.04 9.04 -27.34
C PHE A 442 0.78 8.51 -26.66
N VAL A 443 0.87 8.24 -25.36
CA VAL A 443 -0.27 7.90 -24.50
C VAL A 443 -0.71 9.15 -23.76
N ALA A 444 -1.98 9.52 -23.91
CA ALA A 444 -2.53 10.72 -23.30
C ALA A 444 -2.39 10.69 -21.77
N PRO A 445 -2.00 11.81 -21.13
CA PRO A 445 -1.94 11.91 -19.68
C PRO A 445 -3.34 11.89 -19.06
N GLY A 446 -3.44 11.48 -17.81
CA GLY A 446 -4.67 11.52 -17.03
C GLY A 446 -4.41 11.67 -15.53
N PRO A 447 -5.29 12.36 -14.78
CA PRO A 447 -5.12 12.50 -13.34
C PRO A 447 -5.21 11.14 -12.66
N ALA A 448 -4.43 10.99 -11.59
CA ALA A 448 -4.56 9.90 -10.65
C ALA A 448 -5.46 10.32 -9.46
N GLY A 449 -6.10 9.34 -8.83
CA GLY A 449 -7.07 9.54 -7.76
C GLY A 449 -8.04 8.36 -7.65
N SER A 450 -8.85 8.35 -6.57
CA SER A 450 -9.81 7.28 -6.36
C SER A 450 -11.17 7.60 -6.98
N PRO A 451 -11.69 6.81 -7.95
CA PRO A 451 -13.05 6.99 -8.45
C PRO A 451 -14.10 6.79 -7.35
N HIS A 452 -13.81 5.96 -6.34
CA HIS A 452 -14.66 5.76 -5.16
C HIS A 452 -14.69 6.95 -4.20
N ARG A 453 -13.89 8.00 -4.46
CA ARG A 453 -13.87 9.25 -3.71
C ARG A 453 -14.45 10.42 -4.52
N GLY A 454 -15.40 10.13 -5.42
CA GLY A 454 -16.08 11.15 -6.21
C GLY A 454 -15.19 11.82 -7.27
N ARG A 455 -14.18 11.12 -7.80
CA ARG A 455 -13.27 11.61 -8.84
C ARG A 455 -13.53 10.93 -10.20
N PRO A 456 -14.66 11.20 -10.88
CA PRO A 456 -14.95 10.60 -12.19
C PRO A 456 -13.97 11.04 -13.28
N ASP A 457 -13.23 12.14 -13.08
CA ASP A 457 -12.22 12.67 -13.99
C ASP A 457 -11.00 11.74 -14.18
N VAL A 458 -10.82 10.75 -13.29
CA VAL A 458 -9.80 9.70 -13.43
C VAL A 458 -10.21 8.64 -14.46
N LEU A 459 -11.48 8.60 -14.85
CA LEU A 459 -12.00 7.71 -15.88
C LEU A 459 -12.04 8.42 -17.27
N PRO A 460 -11.89 7.67 -18.37
CA PRO A 460 -11.50 6.27 -18.41
C PRO A 460 -10.06 6.07 -17.93
N THR A 461 -9.80 4.92 -17.30
CA THR A 461 -8.43 4.47 -16.99
C THR A 461 -7.72 4.06 -18.28
N GLY A 462 -6.44 3.70 -18.22
CA GLY A 462 -5.57 3.40 -19.36
C GLY A 462 -4.70 4.57 -19.80
N ARG A 463 -4.77 5.71 -19.09
CA ARG A 463 -4.00 6.92 -19.37
C ARG A 463 -2.66 6.93 -18.65
N ASN A 464 -1.72 7.71 -19.15
CA ASN A 464 -0.43 7.92 -18.52
C ASN A 464 -0.60 8.80 -17.26
N LEU A 465 -0.56 8.21 -16.07
CA LEU A 465 -0.88 8.91 -14.82
C LEU A 465 -0.05 10.19 -14.63
N SER A 466 -0.67 11.33 -14.38
CA SER A 466 0.01 12.56 -13.95
C SER A 466 -0.10 12.73 -12.44
N THR A 467 0.98 13.18 -11.79
CA THR A 467 0.94 13.55 -10.37
C THR A 467 0.43 14.98 -10.18
N LEU A 468 0.28 15.44 -8.93
CA LEU A 468 -0.12 16.82 -8.61
C LEU A 468 1.10 17.72 -8.39
N ASP A 469 0.94 19.04 -8.57
CA ASP A 469 1.94 20.01 -8.11
C ASP A 469 1.95 20.03 -6.57
N PRO A 470 3.02 19.53 -5.91
CA PRO A 470 3.06 19.48 -4.46
C PRO A 470 2.95 20.88 -3.84
N ARG A 471 3.30 21.96 -4.56
CA ARG A 471 3.20 23.34 -4.03
C ARG A 471 1.77 23.86 -3.94
N ALA A 472 0.80 23.19 -4.56
CA ALA A 472 -0.61 23.55 -4.49
C ALA A 472 -1.36 22.78 -3.36
N ILE A 473 -0.62 22.01 -2.55
CA ILE A 473 -1.15 21.17 -1.48
C ILE A 473 -0.79 21.79 -0.11
N PRO A 474 -1.73 21.91 0.84
CA PRO A 474 -3.14 21.53 0.72
C PRO A 474 -3.96 22.48 -0.18
N THR A 475 -4.98 21.94 -0.85
CA THR A 475 -5.94 22.74 -1.62
C THR A 475 -6.93 23.47 -0.71
N ARG A 476 -7.66 24.47 -1.22
CA ARG A 476 -8.72 25.17 -0.46
C ARG A 476 -9.85 24.23 0.00
N ALA A 477 -10.23 23.27 -0.85
CA ALA A 477 -11.21 22.26 -0.49
C ALA A 477 -10.67 21.33 0.62
N ALA A 478 -9.42 20.86 0.47
CA ALA A 478 -8.76 20.04 1.46
C ALA A 478 -8.63 20.76 2.82
N ALA A 479 -8.39 22.07 2.83
CA ALA A 479 -8.37 22.88 4.04
C ALA A 479 -9.70 22.82 4.81
N ARG A 480 -10.83 22.91 4.08
CA ARG A 480 -12.16 22.80 4.70
C ARG A 480 -12.45 21.39 5.22
N LEU A 481 -12.08 20.37 4.45
CA LEU A 481 -12.33 18.96 4.82
C LEU A 481 -11.43 18.53 5.99
N GLY A 482 -10.18 19.00 6.03
CA GLY A 482 -9.27 18.80 7.16
C GLY A 482 -9.78 19.42 8.47
N GLN A 483 -10.53 20.52 8.42
CA GLN A 483 -11.21 21.08 9.60
C GLN A 483 -12.32 20.16 10.13
N LEU A 484 -13.09 19.52 9.24
CA LEU A 484 -14.12 18.56 9.63
C LEU A 484 -13.49 17.31 10.25
N ALA A 485 -12.38 16.83 9.67
CA ALA A 485 -11.59 15.72 10.22
C ALA A 485 -11.08 16.04 11.63
N ALA A 486 -10.52 17.25 11.83
CA ALA A 486 -10.07 17.71 13.15
C ALA A 486 -11.22 17.72 14.16
N GLN A 487 -12.37 18.27 13.76
CA GLN A 487 -13.55 18.34 14.62
C GLN A 487 -14.08 16.95 14.98
N ALA A 488 -14.10 16.00 14.05
CA ALA A 488 -14.56 14.64 14.29
C ALA A 488 -13.70 13.93 15.36
N VAL A 489 -12.37 14.02 15.26
CA VAL A 489 -11.47 13.40 16.25
C VAL A 489 -11.57 14.09 17.61
N VAL A 490 -11.56 15.43 17.64
CA VAL A 490 -11.65 16.18 18.89
C VAL A 490 -12.98 15.92 19.60
N SER A 491 -14.09 15.89 18.85
CA SER A 491 -15.42 15.58 19.40
C SER A 491 -15.48 14.16 19.94
N ARG A 492 -14.89 13.21 19.21
CA ARG A 492 -14.81 11.81 19.66
C ARG A 492 -14.01 11.68 20.96
N HIS A 493 -12.84 12.31 21.03
CA HIS A 493 -12.02 12.26 22.24
C HIS A 493 -12.71 12.91 23.44
N LEU A 494 -13.41 14.03 23.24
CA LEU A 494 -14.21 14.66 24.29
C LEU A 494 -15.35 13.75 24.78
N GLN A 495 -15.98 12.97 23.90
CA GLN A 495 -17.01 11.99 24.28
C GLN A 495 -16.44 10.83 25.09
N ASP A 496 -15.27 10.32 24.69
CA ASP A 496 -14.63 9.16 25.33
C ASP A 496 -13.98 9.52 26.68
N HIS A 497 -13.37 10.71 26.79
CA HIS A 497 -12.49 11.09 27.91
C HIS A 497 -12.97 12.29 28.74
N GLY A 498 -13.97 13.05 28.27
CA GLY A 498 -14.55 14.18 29.00
C GLY A 498 -13.72 15.48 28.99
N ASP A 499 -12.55 15.50 28.35
CA ASP A 499 -11.77 16.70 28.06
C ASP A 499 -11.20 16.63 26.63
N TYR A 500 -10.74 17.76 26.10
CA TYR A 500 -10.04 17.83 24.83
C TYR A 500 -8.68 17.13 24.93
N PRO A 501 -8.21 16.47 23.85
CA PRO A 501 -6.81 16.05 23.80
C PRO A 501 -5.94 17.32 23.89
N ARG A 502 -4.72 17.21 24.39
CA ARG A 502 -3.75 18.33 24.42
C ARG A 502 -2.58 18.06 23.49
N ARG A 503 -2.18 16.80 23.35
CA ARG A 503 -1.04 16.33 22.54
C ARG A 503 -1.46 15.17 21.66
N ILE A 504 -1.26 15.32 20.36
CA ILE A 504 -1.65 14.33 19.36
C ILE A 504 -0.43 13.86 18.59
N VAL A 505 -0.38 12.58 18.26
CA VAL A 505 0.50 12.05 17.22
C VAL A 505 -0.34 11.64 16.01
N MET A 506 0.09 11.95 14.80
CA MET A 506 -0.59 11.51 13.58
C MET A 506 0.42 11.09 12.54
N ASP A 507 0.07 10.15 11.66
CA ASP A 507 0.91 9.76 10.56
C ASP A 507 0.45 10.34 9.20
N LEU A 508 1.41 10.76 8.37
CA LEU A 508 1.15 11.34 7.06
C LEU A 508 1.90 10.58 5.96
N TRP A 509 1.16 10.20 4.91
CA TRP A 509 1.63 9.33 3.83
C TRP A 509 1.39 9.99 2.47
N ALA A 510 2.31 9.82 1.53
CA ALA A 510 2.25 10.53 0.27
C ALA A 510 0.99 10.24 -0.58
N SER A 511 0.58 8.96 -0.68
CA SER A 511 -0.57 8.59 -1.51
C SER A 511 -1.90 9.19 -1.00
N PRO A 512 -2.27 9.06 0.30
CA PRO A 512 -3.43 9.78 0.86
C PRO A 512 -3.35 11.31 0.68
N THR A 513 -2.19 11.92 0.90
CA THR A 513 -2.01 13.37 0.69
C THR A 513 -2.29 13.76 -0.76
N LEU A 514 -1.77 13.02 -1.74
CA LEU A 514 -2.02 13.29 -3.17
C LEU A 514 -3.47 13.03 -3.56
N ARG A 515 -4.09 11.95 -3.09
CA ARG A 515 -5.49 11.62 -3.43
C ARG A 515 -6.48 12.67 -2.92
N SER A 516 -6.25 13.16 -1.70
CA SER A 516 -7.12 14.12 -1.01
C SER A 516 -6.81 15.58 -1.32
N GLY A 517 -5.69 15.86 -1.99
CA GLY A 517 -5.19 17.23 -2.17
C GLY A 517 -4.72 17.87 -0.87
N GLY A 518 -4.25 17.06 0.10
CA GLY A 518 -3.64 17.46 1.37
C GLY A 518 -4.59 17.61 2.54
N GLU A 519 -5.65 16.82 2.61
CA GLU A 519 -6.60 16.88 3.73
C GLU A 519 -5.96 16.53 5.07
N ASP A 520 -4.99 15.62 5.07
CA ASP A 520 -4.17 15.23 6.21
C ASP A 520 -3.26 16.37 6.72
N ILE A 521 -2.61 17.11 5.81
CA ILE A 521 -1.83 18.30 6.17
C ILE A 521 -2.76 19.39 6.72
N ALA A 522 -3.91 19.61 6.07
CA ALA A 522 -4.92 20.54 6.53
C ALA A 522 -5.49 20.16 7.90
N HIS A 523 -5.69 18.87 8.16
CA HIS A 523 -6.12 18.33 9.44
C HIS A 523 -5.09 18.67 10.52
N ALA A 524 -3.80 18.42 10.28
CA ALA A 524 -2.72 18.80 11.21
C ALA A 524 -2.74 20.31 11.53
N LEU A 525 -2.84 21.16 10.49
CA LEU A 525 -2.88 22.62 10.64
C LEU A 525 -4.13 23.08 11.41
N ALA A 526 -5.28 22.47 11.16
CA ALA A 526 -6.53 22.78 11.85
C ALA A 526 -6.46 22.43 13.35
N LEU A 527 -5.86 21.28 13.71
CA LEU A 527 -5.61 20.90 15.11
C LEU A 527 -4.70 21.90 15.83
N MET A 528 -3.71 22.48 15.12
CA MET A 528 -2.84 23.54 15.66
C MET A 528 -3.55 24.91 15.76
N GLY A 529 -4.75 25.07 15.18
CA GLY A 529 -5.46 26.35 15.08
C GLY A 529 -4.86 27.28 14.03
N THR A 530 -4.40 26.73 12.91
CA THR A 530 -3.82 27.45 11.76
C THR A 530 -4.54 27.11 10.47
N GLU A 531 -4.48 28.00 9.49
CA GLU A 531 -5.07 27.82 8.16
C GLU A 531 -4.02 28.09 7.07
N PRO A 532 -3.96 27.30 5.98
CA PRO A 532 -3.04 27.59 4.88
C PRO A 532 -3.36 28.92 4.19
N LEU A 533 -2.32 29.58 3.66
CA LEU A 533 -2.44 30.73 2.78
C LEU A 533 -2.09 30.34 1.35
N TRP A 534 -2.86 30.87 0.41
CA TRP A 534 -2.62 30.66 -1.03
C TRP A 534 -2.35 31.96 -1.75
N ASP A 535 -1.46 31.91 -2.73
CA ASP A 535 -1.40 32.91 -3.78
C ASP A 535 -2.66 32.83 -4.66
N ASN A 536 -3.28 33.98 -4.94
CA ASN A 536 -4.55 34.03 -5.66
C ASN A 536 -4.42 33.64 -7.13
N ALA A 537 -3.27 33.91 -7.76
CA ALA A 537 -3.06 33.64 -9.18
C ALA A 537 -2.62 32.19 -9.44
N SER A 538 -1.63 31.71 -8.70
CA SER A 538 -1.00 30.40 -8.91
C SER A 538 -1.60 29.28 -8.08
N THR A 539 -2.51 29.60 -7.14
CA THR A 539 -3.09 28.67 -6.15
C THR A 539 -2.06 27.93 -5.29
N ARG A 540 -0.79 28.37 -5.31
CA ARG A 540 0.28 27.78 -4.51
C ARG A 540 0.11 28.16 -3.06
N VAL A 541 0.44 27.24 -2.17
CA VAL A 541 0.54 27.52 -0.74
C VAL A 541 1.76 28.39 -0.50
N THR A 542 1.56 29.55 0.09
CA THR A 542 2.62 30.55 0.37
C THR A 542 2.97 30.65 1.85
N GLY A 543 2.15 30.06 2.73
CA GLY A 543 2.35 30.09 4.17
C GLY A 543 1.08 29.66 4.90
N PHE A 544 0.87 30.22 6.10
CA PHE A 544 -0.30 29.98 6.93
C PHE A 544 -0.68 31.24 7.71
N THR A 545 -1.91 31.27 8.22
CA THR A 545 -2.38 32.22 9.22
C THR A 545 -2.70 31.51 10.52
N VAL A 546 -2.40 32.15 11.64
CA VAL A 546 -2.82 31.71 12.97
C VAL A 546 -4.24 32.21 13.23
N THR A 547 -5.18 31.29 13.48
CA THR A 547 -6.56 31.64 13.82
C THR A 547 -6.58 32.28 15.21
N PRO A 548 -7.16 33.48 15.41
CA PRO A 548 -7.22 34.12 16.74
C PRO A 548 -7.94 33.26 17.78
N GLN A 549 -7.44 33.23 19.02
CA GLN A 549 -8.00 32.39 20.11
C GLN A 549 -9.54 32.47 20.23
N PRO A 550 -10.21 33.64 20.18
CA PRO A 550 -11.67 33.70 20.32
C PRO A 550 -12.47 33.03 19.19
N LYS A 551 -11.83 32.64 18.08
CA LYS A 551 -12.45 31.94 16.95
C LYS A 551 -12.21 30.43 16.98
N LEU A 552 -11.40 29.93 17.92
CA LEU A 552 -11.11 28.51 18.01
C LEU A 552 -12.31 27.74 18.55
N ALA A 553 -12.62 26.59 17.94
CA ALA A 553 -13.66 25.68 18.42
C ALA A 553 -13.19 24.80 19.59
N PHE A 554 -11.88 24.60 19.70
CA PHE A 554 -11.21 23.81 20.74
C PHE A 554 -9.79 24.38 20.99
N PRO A 555 -9.16 24.11 22.14
CA PRO A 555 -7.79 24.55 22.42
C PRO A 555 -6.78 24.15 21.35
N ARG A 556 -5.73 24.93 21.11
CA ARG A 556 -4.66 24.53 20.18
C ARG A 556 -3.96 23.29 20.70
N LEU A 557 -3.84 22.31 19.81
CA LEU A 557 -3.26 21.02 20.12
C LEU A 557 -1.78 21.00 19.76
N ASP A 558 -1.01 20.29 20.57
CA ASP A 558 0.38 20.02 20.29
C ASP A 558 0.51 18.79 19.38
N VAL A 559 0.57 19.04 18.08
CA VAL A 559 0.55 18.01 17.05
C VAL A 559 1.97 17.56 16.70
N THR A 560 2.20 16.26 16.84
CA THR A 560 3.37 15.55 16.34
C THR A 560 2.99 14.78 15.08
N VAL A 561 3.77 14.92 14.03
CA VAL A 561 3.57 14.23 12.76
C VAL A 561 4.66 13.18 12.57
N ARG A 562 4.27 11.95 12.25
CA ARG A 562 5.17 10.93 11.71
C ARG A 562 4.99 10.84 10.19
N ILE A 563 6.00 11.25 9.41
CA ILE A 563 5.95 11.19 7.94
C ILE A 563 6.50 9.87 7.41
N SER A 564 5.90 9.34 6.34
CA SER A 564 6.51 8.25 5.57
C SER A 564 7.71 8.75 4.74
N GLY A 565 8.62 7.84 4.36
CA GLY A 565 9.77 8.19 3.50
C GLY A 565 9.33 8.77 2.14
N THR A 566 8.25 8.25 1.57
CA THR A 566 7.67 8.79 0.33
C THR A 566 7.10 10.19 0.54
N PHE A 567 6.51 10.47 1.71
CA PHE A 567 6.03 11.81 2.06
C PHE A 567 7.20 12.80 2.15
N ARG A 568 8.28 12.42 2.86
CA ARG A 568 9.53 13.19 2.94
C ARG A 568 10.04 13.59 1.56
N ASP A 569 10.11 12.65 0.65
CA ASP A 569 10.69 12.88 -0.68
C ASP A 569 9.78 13.66 -1.62
N THR A 570 8.47 13.67 -1.36
CA THR A 570 7.46 14.33 -2.21
C THR A 570 7.11 15.73 -1.72
N PHE A 571 7.16 15.98 -0.41
CA PHE A 571 6.56 17.16 0.23
C PHE A 571 7.49 17.97 1.15
N PRO A 572 8.73 18.30 0.74
CA PRO A 572 9.66 19.06 1.59
C PRO A 572 9.12 20.45 1.98
N ALA A 573 8.38 21.11 1.08
CA ALA A 573 7.76 22.41 1.35
C ALA A 573 6.64 22.33 2.40
N GLN A 574 5.86 21.25 2.40
CA GLN A 574 4.80 21.03 3.38
C GLN A 574 5.37 20.64 4.75
N ILE A 575 6.50 19.94 4.79
CA ILE A 575 7.26 19.70 6.04
C ILE A 575 7.68 21.05 6.64
N ALA A 576 8.25 21.94 5.82
CA ALA A 576 8.62 23.29 6.26
C ALA A 576 7.39 24.08 6.73
N LEU A 577 6.24 23.98 6.04
CA LEU A 577 4.98 24.62 6.42
C LEU A 577 4.51 24.17 7.81
N LEU A 578 4.47 22.86 8.06
CA LEU A 578 4.03 22.27 9.33
C LEU A 578 4.98 22.67 10.48
N ASP A 579 6.29 22.66 10.27
CA ASP A 579 7.28 23.06 11.26
C ASP A 579 7.15 24.55 11.61
N GLN A 580 6.98 25.41 10.61
CA GLN A 580 6.78 26.85 10.83
C GLN A 580 5.47 27.13 11.58
N ALA A 581 4.37 26.44 11.22
CA ALA A 581 3.09 26.57 11.90
C ALA A 581 3.20 26.16 13.38
N ALA A 582 3.81 25.01 13.66
CA ALA A 582 4.02 24.53 15.03
C ALA A 582 4.85 25.50 15.88
N ARG A 583 5.96 26.03 15.33
CA ARG A 583 6.80 27.02 16.02
C ARG A 583 6.08 28.33 16.27
N ALA A 584 5.32 28.82 15.29
CA ALA A 584 4.57 30.06 15.43
C ALA A 584 3.50 29.95 16.52
N VAL A 585 2.78 28.83 16.56
CA VAL A 585 1.77 28.56 17.60
C VAL A 585 2.40 28.43 18.99
N ALA A 586 3.55 27.76 19.10
CA ALA A 586 4.28 27.62 20.36
C ALA A 586 4.87 28.93 20.91
N ALA A 587 5.04 29.94 20.06
CA ALA A 587 5.58 31.25 20.46
C ALA A 587 4.49 32.25 20.91
N LEU A 588 3.21 31.89 20.84
CA LEU A 588 2.10 32.78 21.21
C LEU A 588 2.03 32.99 22.73
N ASP A 589 1.70 34.21 23.12
CA ASP A 589 1.35 34.55 24.51
C ASP A 589 -0.13 34.28 24.76
N GLU A 590 -0.48 33.00 24.85
CA GLU A 590 -1.84 32.51 25.14
C GLU A 590 -1.85 31.68 26.45
N PRO A 591 -2.98 31.64 27.18
CA PRO A 591 -3.12 30.85 28.40
C PRO A 591 -2.85 29.35 28.18
N ASP A 592 -2.23 28.68 29.18
CA ASP A 592 -1.88 27.25 29.11
C ASP A 592 -3.07 26.35 28.74
N GLU A 593 -4.25 26.66 29.28
CA GLU A 593 -5.50 25.93 29.04
C GLU A 593 -6.05 26.05 27.61
N TRP A 594 -5.54 26.98 26.79
CA TRP A 594 -5.98 27.21 25.41
C TRP A 594 -4.89 26.92 24.38
N ASN A 595 -3.63 26.80 24.79
CA ASN A 595 -2.50 26.55 23.90
C ASN A 595 -1.43 25.68 24.57
N GLU A 596 -1.55 24.36 24.38
CA GLU A 596 -0.57 23.40 24.91
C GLU A 596 0.84 23.59 24.32
N PRO A 597 1.02 23.87 23.00
CA PRO A 597 2.34 24.19 22.46
C PRO A 597 3.07 25.35 23.17
N ALA A 598 2.35 26.44 23.47
CA ALA A 598 2.92 27.59 24.17
C ALA A 598 3.22 27.27 25.64
N ALA A 599 2.34 26.52 26.30
CA ALA A 599 2.57 26.03 27.66
C ALA A 599 3.83 25.14 27.72
N ALA A 600 3.98 24.22 26.76
CA ALA A 600 5.17 23.37 26.64
C ALA A 600 6.43 24.20 26.37
N HIS A 601 6.36 25.21 25.50
CA HIS A 601 7.47 26.12 25.22
C HIS A 601 7.93 26.87 26.48
N ARG A 602 7.01 27.41 27.29
CA ARG A 602 7.33 28.06 28.58
C ARG A 602 8.00 27.11 29.57
N ARG A 603 7.66 25.82 29.53
CA ARG A 603 8.31 24.76 30.32
C ARG A 603 9.67 24.30 29.75
N GLY A 604 10.17 24.94 28.69
CA GLY A 604 11.44 24.59 28.03
C GLY A 604 11.33 23.51 26.95
N GLY A 605 10.11 23.15 26.54
CA GLY A 605 9.84 22.15 25.50
C GLY A 605 10.04 22.71 24.09
N HIS A 606 11.26 22.54 23.53
CA HIS A 606 11.62 23.03 22.19
C HIS A 606 11.92 21.92 21.16
N GLY A 607 11.47 20.69 21.41
CA GLY A 607 11.76 19.54 20.53
C GLY A 607 11.08 19.60 19.15
N GLY A 608 11.55 18.78 18.20
CA GLY A 608 10.92 18.63 16.89
C GLY A 608 9.45 18.18 16.98
N ARG A 609 8.68 18.46 15.92
CA ARG A 609 7.27 18.04 15.79
C ARG A 609 7.02 17.12 14.60
N ILE A 610 7.97 16.99 13.69
CA ILE A 610 7.85 16.16 12.50
C ILE A 610 8.95 15.12 12.59
N PHE A 611 8.59 13.84 12.56
CA PHE A 611 9.51 12.71 12.70
C PHE A 611 9.33 11.71 11.56
N GLY A 612 10.36 10.97 11.24
CA GLY A 612 10.29 9.93 10.22
C GLY A 612 11.59 9.14 10.14
N ALA A 613 11.66 8.24 9.17
CA ALA A 613 12.88 7.48 8.90
C ALA A 613 13.99 8.40 8.38
N ALA A 614 15.26 8.02 8.62
CA ALA A 614 16.42 8.69 8.04
C ALA A 614 16.29 8.88 6.51
N PRO A 615 16.91 9.93 5.91
CA PRO A 615 16.92 10.11 4.46
C PRO A 615 17.29 8.83 3.71
N GLY A 616 16.54 8.51 2.67
CA GLY A 616 16.63 7.24 1.96
C GLY A 616 15.80 6.12 2.61
N ARG A 617 15.68 5.98 3.93
CA ARG A 617 14.97 4.85 4.56
C ARG A 617 13.45 4.98 4.39
N TYR A 618 12.76 3.83 4.32
CA TYR A 618 11.30 3.70 4.17
C TYR A 618 10.74 2.63 5.11
N GLY A 619 9.42 2.63 5.33
CA GLY A 619 8.74 1.72 6.28
C GLY A 619 8.83 2.18 7.74
N ALA A 620 8.23 1.42 8.66
CA ALA A 620 8.34 1.61 10.12
C ALA A 620 8.89 0.36 10.84
N ALA A 621 9.23 -0.69 10.10
CA ALA A 621 9.97 -1.89 10.49
C ALA A 621 9.33 -2.81 11.56
N MET A 622 8.22 -2.41 12.17
CA MET A 622 7.55 -3.15 13.22
C MET A 622 6.79 -4.36 12.68
N ALA A 623 5.94 -4.19 11.67
CA ALA A 623 5.14 -5.28 11.11
C ALA A 623 6.04 -6.38 10.54
N ASP A 624 7.17 -5.99 9.96
CA ASP A 624 8.19 -6.92 9.47
C ASP A 624 8.85 -7.70 10.60
N ARG A 625 9.21 -7.01 11.69
CA ARG A 625 9.70 -7.67 12.90
C ARG A 625 8.66 -8.64 13.46
N ALA A 626 7.39 -8.24 13.51
CA ALA A 626 6.32 -9.07 14.05
C ALA A 626 6.09 -10.34 13.21
N LEU A 627 6.14 -10.22 11.88
CA LEU A 627 5.85 -11.32 10.96
C LEU A 627 7.03 -12.27 10.76
N ASP A 628 8.25 -11.75 10.58
CA ASP A 628 9.41 -12.54 10.15
C ASP A 628 10.67 -12.31 11.00
N GLY A 629 10.65 -11.35 11.92
CA GLY A 629 11.77 -11.08 12.81
C GLY A 629 11.72 -11.91 14.09
N ASP A 630 12.88 -12.04 14.73
CA ASP A 630 12.96 -12.53 16.11
C ASP A 630 12.25 -11.58 17.09
N TRP A 631 11.25 -11.98 17.82
CA TRP A 631 10.80 -11.13 18.94
C TRP A 631 10.22 -12.00 20.03
N THR A 632 10.43 -11.53 21.25
CA THR A 632 10.00 -12.25 22.45
C THR A 632 8.92 -11.48 23.18
N ARG A 633 9.01 -10.14 23.15
CA ARG A 633 8.07 -9.27 23.85
C ARG A 633 7.63 -8.12 22.97
N ARG A 634 6.49 -7.51 23.31
CA ARG A 634 5.92 -6.38 22.57
C ARG A 634 6.87 -5.17 22.57
N GLU A 635 7.69 -4.99 23.60
CA GLU A 635 8.68 -3.91 23.67
C GLU A 635 9.75 -4.03 22.56
N ASP A 636 10.06 -5.24 22.10
CA ASP A 636 11.01 -5.45 20.99
C ASP A 636 10.44 -4.85 19.69
N LEU A 637 9.12 -4.91 19.51
CA LEU A 637 8.40 -4.33 18.37
C LEU A 637 8.35 -2.80 18.46
N GLY A 638 8.08 -2.26 19.65
CA GLY A 638 8.12 -0.82 19.92
C GLY A 638 9.52 -0.23 19.70
N ALA A 639 10.57 -0.94 20.11
CA ALA A 639 11.95 -0.53 19.88
C ALA A 639 12.31 -0.49 18.38
N ALA A 640 11.85 -1.46 17.60
CA ALA A 640 12.04 -1.45 16.15
C ALA A 640 11.38 -0.22 15.49
N TYR A 641 10.15 0.12 15.90
CA TYR A 641 9.44 1.30 15.42
C TYR A 641 10.17 2.62 15.74
N LEU A 642 10.64 2.77 16.99
CA LEU A 642 11.39 3.96 17.42
C LEU A 642 12.70 4.11 16.65
N ALA A 643 13.43 3.02 16.44
CA ALA A 643 14.67 3.02 15.67
C ALA A 643 14.43 3.36 14.19
N ALA A 644 13.26 3.02 13.64
CA ALA A 644 12.88 3.37 12.28
C ALA A 644 12.34 4.81 12.11
N SER A 645 12.13 5.55 13.22
CA SER A 645 11.54 6.90 13.23
C SER A 645 12.38 7.90 14.03
N ASP A 646 13.71 7.77 13.93
CA ASP A 646 14.72 8.44 14.77
C ASP A 646 15.21 9.80 14.23
N HIS A 647 14.57 10.36 13.19
CA HIS A 647 14.94 11.65 12.62
C HIS A 647 13.82 12.67 12.78
N ALA A 648 14.16 13.84 13.30
CA ALA A 648 13.30 15.02 13.27
C ALA A 648 13.52 15.79 11.96
N TYR A 649 12.43 16.27 11.37
CA TYR A 649 12.40 17.05 10.13
C TYR A 649 11.92 18.47 10.40
N GLY A 650 12.55 19.46 9.76
CA GLY A 650 12.13 20.85 9.89
C GLY A 650 13.04 21.84 9.18
N GLY A 651 12.85 23.12 9.49
CA GLY A 651 13.55 24.22 8.83
C GLY A 651 13.00 24.52 7.43
N PRO A 652 13.54 25.55 6.76
CA PRO A 652 13.02 26.04 5.48
C PRO A 652 13.09 25.02 4.34
N GLU A 653 14.04 24.09 4.44
CA GLU A 653 14.27 23.02 3.45
C GLU A 653 13.70 21.66 3.88
N GLY A 654 13.09 21.56 5.07
CA GLY A 654 12.53 20.30 5.59
C GLY A 654 13.58 19.20 5.77
N VAL A 655 14.77 19.53 6.28
CA VAL A 655 15.90 18.60 6.40
C VAL A 655 15.75 17.73 7.65
N GLY A 656 16.08 16.45 7.51
CA GLY A 656 16.06 15.47 8.60
C GLY A 656 17.39 15.43 9.36
N THR A 657 17.33 15.41 10.69
CA THR A 657 18.47 15.20 11.59
C THR A 657 18.12 14.18 12.66
N ALA A 658 19.07 13.31 13.03
CA ALA A 658 18.87 12.35 14.10
C ALA A 658 18.44 13.06 15.40
N ASP A 659 17.34 12.62 15.99
CA ASP A 659 16.72 13.23 17.17
C ASP A 659 15.93 12.17 17.95
N THR A 660 16.29 11.97 19.22
CA THR A 660 15.62 11.01 20.11
C THR A 660 14.32 11.55 20.71
N GLY A 661 13.97 12.82 20.44
CA GLY A 661 12.83 13.52 21.01
C GLY A 661 11.48 12.89 20.68
N PHE A 662 11.38 12.03 19.66
CA PHE A 662 10.15 11.32 19.35
C PHE A 662 9.65 10.45 20.52
N VAL A 663 10.58 9.89 21.29
CA VAL A 663 10.27 9.11 22.51
C VAL A 663 9.46 9.94 23.51
N ASP A 664 9.88 11.18 23.75
CA ASP A 664 9.18 12.06 24.70
C ASP A 664 7.83 12.51 24.16
N ARG A 665 7.71 12.68 22.83
CA ARG A 665 6.44 12.98 22.17
C ARG A 665 5.42 11.86 22.31
N ILE A 666 5.83 10.61 22.08
CA ILE A 666 4.95 9.44 22.26
C ILE A 666 4.57 9.30 23.73
N ARG A 667 5.53 9.39 24.65
CA ARG A 667 5.26 9.25 26.09
C ARG A 667 4.24 10.27 26.59
N ALA A 668 4.26 11.48 26.03
CA ALA A 668 3.39 12.58 26.44
C ALA A 668 2.05 12.65 25.68
N SER A 669 1.82 11.80 24.68
CA SER A 669 0.65 11.89 23.80
C SER A 669 -0.64 11.42 24.48
N ASP A 670 -1.74 12.13 24.20
CA ASP A 670 -3.09 11.77 24.67
C ASP A 670 -3.81 10.89 23.64
N ALA A 671 -3.51 11.10 22.35
CA ALA A 671 -4.09 10.35 21.26
C ALA A 671 -3.15 10.19 20.07
N PHE A 672 -3.38 9.11 19.31
CA PHE A 672 -2.82 8.88 17.99
C PHE A 672 -3.93 8.78 16.94
N ILE A 673 -3.68 9.32 15.75
CA ILE A 673 -4.63 9.31 14.63
C ILE A 673 -3.98 8.70 13.40
N HIS A 674 -4.65 7.70 12.84
CA HIS A 674 -4.41 7.22 11.47
C HIS A 674 -5.62 7.51 10.59
N VAL A 675 -5.40 7.91 9.34
CA VAL A 675 -6.48 8.31 8.41
C VAL A 675 -6.60 7.32 7.25
N SER A 676 -7.79 6.76 7.06
CA SER A 676 -8.19 6.03 5.85
C SER A 676 -9.02 6.94 4.96
N ASP A 677 -8.60 7.16 3.71
CA ASP A 677 -9.17 8.19 2.82
C ASP A 677 -10.01 7.65 1.66
N THR A 678 -10.05 6.34 1.47
CA THR A 678 -10.69 5.69 0.30
C THR A 678 -11.59 4.55 0.73
N ALA A 679 -12.84 4.56 0.25
CA ALA A 679 -13.78 3.47 0.48
C ALA A 679 -13.25 2.13 -0.07
N GLY A 680 -13.41 1.06 0.70
CA GLY A 680 -12.95 -0.29 0.36
C GLY A 680 -11.45 -0.53 0.48
N ARG A 681 -10.67 0.46 0.95
CA ARG A 681 -9.30 0.26 1.48
C ARG A 681 -9.35 0.42 3.00
N ASP A 682 -8.87 -0.57 3.73
CA ASP A 682 -8.93 -0.59 5.20
C ASP A 682 -7.61 -1.02 5.85
N ILE A 683 -7.51 -0.83 7.17
CA ILE A 683 -6.29 -1.07 7.94
C ILE A 683 -5.89 -2.56 8.02
N LEU A 684 -6.75 -3.51 7.59
CA LEU A 684 -6.45 -4.95 7.51
C LEU A 684 -6.21 -5.43 6.06
N GLU A 685 -6.20 -4.55 5.06
CA GLU A 685 -5.91 -4.93 3.67
C GLU A 685 -4.39 -5.14 3.44
N ALA A 686 -3.56 -4.38 4.14
CA ALA A 686 -2.11 -4.51 4.10
C ALA A 686 -1.48 -4.17 5.46
N SER A 687 -0.35 -4.83 5.73
CA SER A 687 0.42 -4.63 6.96
C SER A 687 1.00 -3.22 7.17
N SER A 688 0.97 -2.33 6.17
CA SER A 688 1.53 -0.96 6.27
C SER A 688 0.84 -0.08 7.30
N ALA A 689 -0.50 -0.18 7.44
CA ALA A 689 -1.23 0.55 8.48
C ALA A 689 -0.90 -0.02 9.87
N ALA A 690 -0.88 -1.35 9.99
CA ALA A 690 -0.50 -2.04 11.22
C ALA A 690 0.94 -1.69 11.65
N ASP A 691 1.87 -1.53 10.69
CA ASP A 691 3.27 -1.17 10.93
C ASP A 691 3.40 0.15 11.71
N VAL A 692 2.59 1.15 11.37
CA VAL A 692 2.63 2.46 12.01
C VAL A 692 1.73 2.52 13.25
N ILE A 693 0.47 2.11 13.14
CA ILE A 693 -0.50 2.15 14.26
C ILE A 693 0.00 1.26 15.40
N GLY A 694 0.33 0.01 15.08
CA GLY A 694 0.82 -0.97 16.04
C GLY A 694 2.23 -0.63 16.54
N GLY A 695 3.10 -0.08 15.67
CA GLY A 695 4.43 0.39 16.09
C GLY A 695 4.36 1.47 17.15
N LEU A 696 3.49 2.47 16.95
CA LEU A 696 3.26 3.51 17.93
C LEU A 696 2.62 2.97 19.21
N ALA A 697 1.62 2.08 19.11
CA ALA A 697 0.99 1.45 20.28
C ALA A 697 2.00 0.64 21.12
N ALA A 698 2.82 -0.18 20.48
CA ALA A 698 3.86 -0.96 21.13
C ALA A 698 4.93 -0.08 21.77
N ALA A 699 5.35 1.00 21.10
CA ALA A 699 6.29 1.97 21.64
C ALA A 699 5.70 2.73 22.83
N ALA A 700 4.45 3.20 22.75
CA ALA A 700 3.77 3.88 23.84
C ALA A 700 3.68 2.98 25.08
N LYS A 701 3.25 1.72 24.91
CA LYS A 701 3.18 0.73 26.00
C LYS A 701 4.54 0.51 26.65
N ALA A 702 5.60 0.35 25.85
CA ALA A 702 6.96 0.17 26.34
C ALA A 702 7.48 1.39 27.12
N LEU A 703 6.97 2.58 26.81
CA LEU A 703 7.30 3.84 27.49
C LEU A 703 6.40 4.14 28.70
N GLY A 704 5.45 3.26 29.03
CA GLY A 704 4.49 3.43 30.11
C GLY A 704 3.35 4.42 29.79
N ALA A 705 3.11 4.68 28.51
CA ALA A 705 2.01 5.52 28.02
C ALA A 705 0.88 4.67 27.42
N ASP A 706 -0.32 5.24 27.34
CA ASP A 706 -1.52 4.58 26.83
C ASP A 706 -2.41 5.60 26.07
N PRO A 707 -1.95 6.14 24.94
CA PRO A 707 -2.73 7.12 24.17
C PRO A 707 -3.96 6.47 23.54
N ALA A 708 -5.04 7.23 23.41
CA ALA A 708 -6.20 6.79 22.64
C ALA A 708 -5.81 6.58 21.17
N LEU A 709 -6.13 5.41 20.60
CA LEU A 709 -5.81 5.08 19.22
C LEU A 709 -7.05 5.25 18.34
N TYR A 710 -7.05 6.26 17.47
CA TYR A 710 -8.16 6.55 16.56
C TYR A 710 -7.85 6.14 15.12
N SER A 711 -8.76 5.36 14.53
CA SER A 711 -8.87 5.16 13.09
C SER A 711 -9.91 6.15 12.55
N LEU A 712 -9.47 7.11 11.75
CA LEU A 712 -10.31 8.12 11.13
C LEU A 712 -10.66 7.72 9.69
N ASP A 713 -11.93 7.48 9.44
CA ASP A 713 -12.45 7.25 8.10
C ASP A 713 -12.86 8.59 7.48
N SER A 714 -12.18 8.96 6.39
CA SER A 714 -12.40 10.15 5.58
C SER A 714 -12.71 9.81 4.12
N SER A 715 -13.18 8.59 3.88
CA SER A 715 -13.67 8.15 2.56
C SER A 715 -14.91 8.94 2.10
N HIS A 716 -15.72 9.40 3.06
CA HIS A 716 -16.78 10.40 2.93
C HIS A 716 -16.31 11.73 3.55
N PRO A 717 -15.62 12.60 2.80
CA PRO A 717 -14.83 13.69 3.38
C PRO A 717 -15.66 14.76 4.11
N GLU A 718 -16.94 14.93 3.72
CA GLU A 718 -17.88 15.84 4.35
C GLU A 718 -18.44 15.34 5.70
N ALA A 719 -18.28 14.04 5.99
CA ALA A 719 -18.77 13.39 7.20
C ALA A 719 -17.74 12.38 7.76
N PRO A 720 -16.52 12.84 8.12
CA PRO A 720 -15.48 11.94 8.60
C PRO A 720 -15.87 11.30 9.94
N LYS A 721 -15.56 10.01 10.10
CA LYS A 721 -15.98 9.20 11.25
C LYS A 721 -14.76 8.65 12.00
N ALA A 722 -14.58 9.09 13.24
CA ALA A 722 -13.51 8.64 14.12
C ALA A 722 -13.97 7.43 14.95
N ARG A 723 -13.25 6.32 14.85
CA ARG A 723 -13.44 5.08 15.60
C ARG A 723 -12.24 4.82 16.49
N THR A 724 -12.41 4.14 17.61
CA THR A 724 -11.24 3.55 18.28
C THR A 724 -10.67 2.44 17.40
N LEU A 725 -9.40 2.11 17.59
CA LEU A 725 -8.76 1.01 16.86
C LEU A 725 -9.50 -0.32 17.05
N ALA A 726 -9.96 -0.61 18.27
CA ALA A 726 -10.68 -1.85 18.58
C ALA A 726 -12.05 -1.93 17.88
N GLU A 727 -12.77 -0.80 17.80
CA GLU A 727 -14.01 -0.70 17.03
C GLU A 727 -13.74 -0.96 15.55
N ASP A 728 -12.72 -0.32 14.96
CA ASP A 728 -12.49 -0.44 13.52
C ASP A 728 -11.97 -1.82 13.11
N ILE A 729 -11.08 -2.45 13.90
CA ILE A 729 -10.64 -3.82 13.65
C ILE A 729 -11.84 -4.78 13.69
N ALA A 730 -12.70 -4.69 14.70
CA ALA A 730 -13.88 -5.56 14.78
C ALA A 730 -14.86 -5.30 13.64
N ARG A 731 -15.05 -4.03 13.26
CA ARG A 731 -15.87 -3.64 12.11
C ARG A 731 -15.38 -4.30 10.83
N ILE A 732 -14.07 -4.28 10.58
CA ILE A 732 -13.48 -4.85 9.37
C ILE A 732 -13.48 -6.38 9.41
N VAL A 733 -13.20 -6.99 10.56
CA VAL A 733 -13.25 -8.46 10.71
C VAL A 733 -14.64 -8.97 10.36
N HIS A 734 -15.68 -8.36 10.93
CA HIS A 734 -17.07 -8.82 10.79
C HIS A 734 -17.75 -8.33 9.50
N GLY A 735 -17.41 -7.15 9.00
CA GLY A 735 -17.98 -6.58 7.79
C GLY A 735 -17.27 -6.99 6.50
N ARG A 736 -16.00 -7.43 6.57
CA ARG A 736 -15.22 -7.86 5.41
C ARG A 736 -14.62 -9.25 5.53
N LEU A 737 -13.73 -9.50 6.51
CA LEU A 737 -12.94 -10.73 6.53
C LEU A 737 -13.86 -11.97 6.62
N THR A 738 -14.88 -11.92 7.46
CA THR A 738 -15.82 -13.05 7.62
C THR A 738 -17.01 -12.98 6.66
N HIS A 739 -17.08 -11.95 5.81
CA HIS A 739 -18.21 -11.74 4.92
C HIS A 739 -18.19 -12.76 3.76
N PRO A 740 -19.24 -13.59 3.58
CA PRO A 740 -19.26 -14.65 2.58
C PRO A 740 -19.01 -14.17 1.14
N ARG A 741 -19.60 -13.01 0.77
CA ARG A 741 -19.36 -12.39 -0.54
C ARG A 741 -17.90 -12.01 -0.76
N TRP A 742 -17.23 -11.43 0.23
CA TRP A 742 -15.82 -11.06 0.11
C TRP A 742 -14.95 -12.31 -0.06
N ILE A 743 -15.16 -13.34 0.77
CA ILE A 743 -14.44 -14.62 0.67
C ILE A 743 -14.62 -15.25 -0.72
N ALA A 744 -15.87 -15.36 -1.19
CA ALA A 744 -16.18 -15.92 -2.49
C ALA A 744 -15.58 -15.08 -3.64
N GLY A 745 -15.69 -13.75 -3.55
CA GLY A 745 -15.12 -12.81 -4.51
C GLY A 745 -13.61 -12.96 -4.62
N GLN A 746 -12.89 -13.07 -3.49
CA GLN A 746 -11.45 -13.34 -3.51
C GLN A 746 -11.14 -14.73 -4.07
N LEU A 747 -11.80 -15.79 -3.62
CA LEU A 747 -11.51 -17.15 -4.10
C LEU A 747 -11.77 -17.34 -5.61
N ALA A 748 -12.63 -16.51 -6.22
CA ALA A 748 -12.81 -16.48 -7.67
C ALA A 748 -11.53 -16.05 -8.44
N HIS A 749 -10.61 -15.35 -7.78
CA HIS A 749 -9.32 -14.89 -8.31
C HIS A 749 -8.15 -15.83 -7.99
N GLY A 750 -8.43 -17.10 -7.68
CA GLY A 750 -7.44 -18.16 -7.61
C GLY A 750 -6.25 -17.83 -6.69
N TRP A 751 -5.03 -17.92 -7.23
CA TRP A 751 -3.79 -17.71 -6.50
C TRP A 751 -3.75 -16.38 -5.75
N ARG A 752 -4.12 -15.28 -6.43
CA ARG A 752 -3.98 -13.93 -5.86
C ARG A 752 -5.06 -13.67 -4.82
N GLY A 753 -6.28 -14.12 -5.04
CA GLY A 753 -7.34 -13.98 -4.05
C GLY A 753 -7.09 -14.77 -2.76
N ALA A 754 -6.59 -16.00 -2.86
CA ALA A 754 -6.17 -16.76 -1.68
C ALA A 754 -5.02 -16.06 -0.91
N ALA A 755 -4.13 -15.37 -1.63
CA ALA A 755 -3.09 -14.55 -1.03
C ALA A 755 -3.64 -13.30 -0.29
N GLU A 756 -4.78 -12.73 -0.70
CA GLU A 756 -5.45 -11.63 0.05
C GLU A 756 -6.02 -12.13 1.39
N LEU A 757 -6.59 -13.34 1.41
CA LEU A 757 -7.06 -13.96 2.66
C LEU A 757 -5.90 -14.18 3.64
N ALA A 758 -4.73 -14.60 3.13
CA ALA A 758 -3.52 -14.74 3.94
C ALA A 758 -2.97 -13.39 4.45
N GLU A 759 -2.96 -12.34 3.63
CA GLU A 759 -2.55 -10.99 4.08
C GLU A 759 -3.46 -10.46 5.19
N ALA A 760 -4.77 -10.68 5.10
CA ALA A 760 -5.72 -10.26 6.13
C ALA A 760 -5.45 -10.95 7.49
N VAL A 761 -5.20 -12.27 7.49
CA VAL A 761 -4.85 -13.03 8.71
C VAL A 761 -3.51 -12.54 9.29
N HIS A 762 -2.52 -12.28 8.45
CA HIS A 762 -1.22 -11.78 8.88
C HIS A 762 -1.33 -10.39 9.50
N THR A 763 -2.12 -9.50 8.89
CA THR A 763 -2.30 -8.14 9.39
C THR A 763 -3.06 -8.14 10.72
N LEU A 764 -4.08 -8.99 10.87
CA LEU A 764 -4.76 -9.20 12.15
C LEU A 764 -3.78 -9.70 13.24
N PHE A 765 -2.88 -10.63 12.90
CA PHE A 765 -1.82 -11.06 13.80
C PHE A 765 -0.88 -9.92 14.20
N VAL A 766 -0.47 -9.05 13.26
CA VAL A 766 0.41 -7.91 13.58
C VAL A 766 -0.27 -6.98 14.58
N PHE A 767 -1.56 -6.68 14.41
CA PHE A 767 -2.30 -5.89 15.39
C PHE A 767 -2.39 -6.58 16.75
N ALA A 768 -2.63 -7.89 16.80
CA ALA A 768 -2.66 -8.64 18.06
C ALA A 768 -1.30 -8.64 18.78
N ALA A 769 -0.20 -8.77 18.03
CA ALA A 769 1.15 -8.74 18.56
C ALA A 769 1.51 -7.36 19.15
N SER A 770 1.08 -6.29 18.49
CA SER A 770 1.50 -4.91 18.78
C SER A 770 0.52 -4.08 19.61
N THR A 771 -0.73 -4.53 19.77
CA THR A 771 -1.81 -3.78 20.44
C THR A 771 -2.64 -4.67 21.36
N ASP A 772 -3.45 -4.05 22.22
CA ASP A 772 -4.49 -4.74 23.01
C ASP A 772 -5.88 -4.68 22.33
N ALA A 773 -5.94 -4.30 21.05
CA ALA A 773 -7.18 -4.00 20.32
C ALA A 773 -7.84 -5.22 19.65
N VAL A 774 -7.17 -6.38 19.62
CA VAL A 774 -7.68 -7.60 18.98
C VAL A 774 -8.19 -8.56 20.02
N ALA A 775 -9.52 -8.75 20.09
CA ALA A 775 -10.14 -9.73 20.99
C ALA A 775 -10.05 -11.16 20.41
N ASP A 776 -10.00 -12.18 21.28
CA ASP A 776 -9.98 -13.59 20.89
C ASP A 776 -11.13 -13.98 19.95
N GLY A 777 -12.32 -13.41 20.19
CA GLY A 777 -13.51 -13.63 19.37
C GLY A 777 -13.33 -13.25 17.90
N LEU A 778 -12.43 -12.32 17.59
CA LEU A 778 -12.13 -11.90 16.22
C LEU A 778 -11.32 -12.98 15.47
N PHE A 779 -10.33 -13.60 16.13
CA PHE A 779 -9.64 -14.75 15.56
C PHE A 779 -10.55 -15.96 15.43
N ASP A 780 -11.41 -16.20 16.42
CA ASP A 780 -12.42 -17.26 16.33
C ASP A 780 -13.34 -17.05 15.12
N ALA A 781 -13.78 -15.82 14.88
CA ALA A 781 -14.63 -15.48 13.73
C ALA A 781 -13.92 -15.75 12.39
N VAL A 782 -12.67 -15.31 12.24
CA VAL A 782 -11.86 -15.57 11.03
C VAL A 782 -11.59 -17.06 10.85
N PHE A 783 -11.23 -17.77 11.93
CA PHE A 783 -11.02 -19.22 11.89
C PHE A 783 -12.28 -19.95 11.43
N GLN A 784 -13.46 -19.55 11.93
CA GLN A 784 -14.72 -20.16 11.51
C GLN A 784 -14.99 -19.93 10.03
N ALA A 785 -14.78 -18.72 9.54
CA ALA A 785 -15.05 -18.36 8.16
C ALA A 785 -14.10 -19.04 7.17
N TYR A 786 -12.81 -19.22 7.52
CA TYR A 786 -11.80 -19.71 6.57
C TYR A 786 -11.45 -21.18 6.77
N CYS A 787 -11.22 -21.60 8.01
CA CYS A 787 -10.58 -22.87 8.35
C CYS A 787 -11.58 -23.94 8.78
N ALA A 788 -12.66 -23.54 9.47
CA ALA A 788 -13.68 -24.47 9.94
C ALA A 788 -14.65 -24.85 8.83
N ASP A 789 -14.90 -23.97 7.85
CA ASP A 789 -15.67 -24.27 6.66
C ASP A 789 -14.83 -25.15 5.69
N PRO A 790 -15.21 -26.43 5.48
CA PRO A 790 -14.43 -27.32 4.63
C PRO A 790 -14.40 -26.89 3.16
N GLN A 791 -15.41 -26.17 2.67
CA GLN A 791 -15.47 -25.71 1.29
C GLN A 791 -14.50 -24.56 1.06
N VAL A 792 -14.49 -23.58 1.98
CA VAL A 792 -13.57 -22.44 1.92
C VAL A 792 -12.13 -22.92 2.07
N TRP A 793 -11.85 -23.80 3.04
CA TRP A 793 -10.51 -24.32 3.27
C TRP A 793 -9.98 -25.12 2.07
N ALA A 794 -10.81 -26.01 1.49
CA ALA A 794 -10.42 -26.78 0.31
C ALA A 794 -10.15 -25.88 -0.91
N ALA A 795 -10.97 -24.84 -1.11
CA ALA A 795 -10.76 -23.86 -2.17
C ALA A 795 -9.46 -23.05 -1.96
N LEU A 796 -9.16 -22.64 -0.72
CA LEU A 796 -7.89 -21.99 -0.37
C LEU A 796 -6.68 -22.88 -0.71
N GLU A 797 -6.70 -24.15 -0.30
CA GLU A 797 -5.61 -25.10 -0.57
C GLU A 797 -5.45 -25.35 -2.08
N ALA A 798 -6.56 -25.52 -2.81
CA ALA A 798 -6.53 -25.74 -4.26
C ALA A 798 -6.02 -24.52 -5.04
N ASN A 799 -6.41 -23.31 -4.63
CA ASN A 799 -6.02 -22.07 -5.28
C ASN A 799 -4.57 -21.67 -4.99
N ASN A 800 -4.12 -21.87 -3.75
CA ASN A 800 -2.79 -21.46 -3.29
C ASN A 800 -2.39 -22.21 -2.00
N ALA A 801 -1.90 -23.44 -2.14
CA ALA A 801 -1.44 -24.25 -0.99
C ALA A 801 -0.41 -23.53 -0.09
N PRO A 802 0.59 -22.78 -0.62
CA PRO A 802 1.48 -21.98 0.21
C PRO A 802 0.78 -20.91 1.06
N ALA A 803 -0.27 -20.25 0.54
CA ALA A 803 -1.05 -19.28 1.30
C ALA A 803 -1.89 -19.95 2.40
N ALA A 804 -2.50 -21.10 2.12
CA ALA A 804 -3.20 -21.89 3.12
C ALA A 804 -2.26 -22.34 4.25
N ALA A 805 -1.06 -22.85 3.91
CA ALA A 805 -0.04 -23.18 4.90
C ALA A 805 0.38 -21.97 5.75
N SER A 806 0.51 -20.80 5.12
CA SER A 806 0.82 -19.54 5.82
C SER A 806 -0.27 -19.13 6.81
N ILE A 807 -1.55 -19.23 6.44
CA ILE A 807 -2.68 -18.97 7.35
C ILE A 807 -2.62 -19.90 8.55
N ARG A 808 -2.45 -21.21 8.31
CA ARG A 808 -2.36 -22.22 9.37
C ARG A 808 -1.22 -21.91 10.35
N SER A 809 -0.03 -21.65 9.81
CA SER A 809 1.14 -21.37 10.64
C SER A 809 1.01 -20.07 11.43
N ARG A 810 0.42 -19.03 10.83
CA ARG A 810 0.19 -17.75 11.51
C ARG A 810 -0.80 -17.86 12.66
N LEU A 811 -1.88 -18.61 12.47
CA LEU A 811 -2.87 -18.87 13.53
C LEU A 811 -2.27 -19.71 14.67
N ALA A 812 -1.44 -20.69 14.34
CA ALA A 812 -0.74 -21.49 15.35
C ALA A 812 0.30 -20.67 16.12
N GLU A 813 1.01 -19.77 15.45
CA GLU A 813 1.90 -18.81 16.09
C GLU A 813 1.13 -17.89 17.03
N ALA A 814 -0.03 -17.36 16.62
CA ALA A 814 -0.90 -16.56 17.48
C ALA A 814 -1.25 -17.29 18.77
N ALA A 815 -1.68 -18.56 18.66
CA ALA A 815 -2.04 -19.39 19.80
C ALA A 815 -0.84 -19.68 20.72
N ARG A 816 0.30 -20.08 20.14
CA ARG A 816 1.54 -20.37 20.88
C ARG A 816 2.09 -19.15 21.62
N ARG A 817 1.93 -17.95 21.07
CA ARG A 817 2.35 -16.69 21.69
C ARG A 817 1.32 -16.13 22.68
N GLY A 818 0.17 -16.78 22.86
CA GLY A 818 -0.90 -16.29 23.72
C GLY A 818 -1.61 -15.04 23.18
N LEU A 819 -1.47 -14.75 21.88
CA LEU A 819 -2.19 -13.66 21.20
C LEU A 819 -3.61 -14.06 20.82
N TRP A 820 -3.90 -15.36 20.83
CA TRP A 820 -5.22 -15.92 20.59
C TRP A 820 -5.46 -17.12 21.49
N THR A 821 -6.53 -17.07 22.28
CA THR A 821 -7.03 -18.20 23.08
C THR A 821 -8.45 -18.55 22.67
N SER A 822 -8.61 -19.70 22.02
CA SER A 822 -9.94 -20.20 21.64
C SER A 822 -10.49 -21.20 22.66
N ARG A 823 -11.81 -21.15 22.89
CA ARG A 823 -12.55 -22.19 23.64
C ARG A 823 -13.05 -23.33 22.73
N ARG A 824 -12.81 -23.25 21.42
CA ARG A 824 -13.35 -24.18 20.42
C ARG A 824 -12.46 -25.41 20.25
N ASN A 825 -13.01 -26.61 20.41
CA ASN A 825 -12.29 -27.86 20.20
C ASN A 825 -11.74 -28.03 18.77
N SER A 826 -12.44 -27.48 17.76
CA SER A 826 -12.01 -27.53 16.35
C SER A 826 -10.70 -26.80 16.11
N VAL A 827 -10.40 -25.76 16.88
CA VAL A 827 -9.13 -25.02 16.78
C VAL A 827 -7.98 -25.91 17.19
N GLY A 828 -8.08 -26.56 18.35
CA GLY A 828 -7.05 -27.49 18.82
C GLY A 828 -6.75 -28.61 17.82
N ALA A 829 -7.79 -29.19 17.21
CA ALA A 829 -7.63 -30.24 16.19
C ALA A 829 -6.96 -29.74 14.90
N PHE A 830 -7.27 -28.51 14.48
CA PHE A 830 -6.67 -27.89 13.29
C PHE A 830 -5.19 -27.55 13.52
N LEU A 831 -4.86 -26.95 14.66
CA LEU A 831 -3.49 -26.57 15.00
C LEU A 831 -2.58 -27.78 15.27
N ALA A 832 -3.12 -28.88 15.79
CA ALA A 832 -2.35 -30.11 15.98
C ALA A 832 -1.79 -30.70 14.68
N ARG A 833 -2.38 -30.39 13.51
CA ARG A 833 -1.86 -30.82 12.20
C ARG A 833 -0.57 -30.09 11.81
N GLU A 834 -0.40 -28.82 12.20
CA GLU A 834 0.87 -28.10 11.98
C GLU A 834 2.00 -28.71 12.83
N ALA A 835 1.72 -29.16 14.05
CA ALA A 835 2.73 -29.80 14.89
C ALA A 835 3.18 -31.19 14.40
N ALA A 836 2.42 -31.79 13.47
CA ALA A 836 2.68 -33.11 12.89
C ALA A 836 3.30 -33.05 11.48
N GLU A 837 3.12 -31.93 10.77
CA GLU A 837 3.71 -31.58 9.48
C GLU A 837 5.10 -30.93 9.69
#